data_AF-A0A256XU79-F1
#
_entry.id   AF-A0A256XU79-F1
#
_cell.length_a   1.000
_cell.length_b   1.000
_cell.length_c   1.000
_cell.angle_alpha   90.00
_cell.angle_beta   90.00
_cell.angle_gamma   90.00
#
_symmetry.space_group_name_H-M   'P 1'
#
loop_
_entity.id
_entity.type
_entity.pdbx_description
1 polymer ?
#
loop_
_entity_poly.entity_id
_entity_poly.type
_entity_poly.pdbx_seq_one_letter_code
_entity_poly.pdbx_strand_id
1 'polypeptide(L)'
;MRCIRILVVNELKKISLIVVLATVLLASLVYSQSHVPIKGAAINVYGDNGEAYVTTGADGSFTISSGLGEGTYTVKVYAKGYISKVLSNVKIEAGKVKDLGDIILEASGVIKGKVVSPDGNPVKGVLVTLMKGNKLINSTTTSFEGAFVFDTNLDTGTYSIIVLPAGYSSIEFKTVNIGMGTIQIPVVKEGGAFVQGYVTTKKDSIKVTKGKVTETKITLGLSGIISGKVTDKQGNPIKGVVVLAFNVEKKDVFEGFWAVTNDNGEYRIANNLGTGKYNVTLFNPKGYIWRYMMGKQVNVVAGKETPNVNFQLEKSGIISGKVQWSDGSPVPYAVVFASSKDGKYFGYAQTDINGNFRIDSGLGTGDYIVVASKGTAFTMQPVQVHVEAGKEKKNVIVKIKGNVVVQAVIKGKVTDKQGKPLAGAEVSGGGNTTVTDADGNYMLVVTLYGKSSSEMEITALKRGYKKQVKKIKVEAGGTYTLDFQLEALPSGILKGRVLGVSAVAKKKAQLLLVLSSTNVQVGSSITISGQLTPARPGKVTIYYSFNGSSYTELASVSLSNGKYSYQFKPNKNGVYKFKAVWPGDSEYEQATSDIKTLTVIKAAEKVTPTVSISLSKTTATVGDSITVSGSITPFKGPTKVIIVVMGPGGPKQYEVTSTNGKFSYSFKVGAKGVWKVKALIPVSERYNKASSNEVTVNVQEAAQKKKCIIATVTFGSEVSPEVNFLRGFRDNLILETFSGRRFYVAFDTFYYSWSTPVAMYIEGHPYLKGMVKLLLYPLLGVLKITVMAVMPWFNMAPEIATITAGFIASSLLGLVYVLPIALLVHLIRAKYGKAKPVPGKVVKTNGYLSLISLIALGIGVLILNPWLTTLSSLLFVLSNISLASVATLYFLERKKIIK
;
A
#
# COMPACT_ATOMS: atom_id res chain seq x y z
N MET A 1 75.14 -19.81 -39.63
CA MET A 1 73.73 -19.66 -39.21
C MET A 1 73.20 -20.85 -38.36
N ARG A 2 73.88 -21.28 -37.28
CA ARG A 2 73.35 -22.31 -36.34
C ARG A 2 73.10 -21.80 -34.91
N CYS A 3 73.96 -20.94 -34.34
CA CYS A 3 73.78 -20.45 -32.96
C CYS A 3 72.53 -19.58 -32.73
N ILE A 4 72.17 -18.69 -33.66
CA ILE A 4 71.02 -17.78 -33.51
C ILE A 4 69.68 -18.57 -33.46
N ARG A 5 69.60 -19.72 -34.13
CA ARG A 5 68.37 -20.54 -34.18
C ARG A 5 68.09 -21.28 -32.86
N ILE A 6 69.08 -21.48 -32.00
CA ILE A 6 68.93 -22.19 -30.72
C ILE A 6 68.50 -21.23 -29.60
N LEU A 7 69.11 -20.03 -29.54
CA LEU A 7 68.75 -19.00 -28.56
C LEU A 7 67.31 -18.50 -28.73
N VAL A 8 66.88 -18.24 -29.97
CA VAL A 8 65.50 -17.79 -30.26
C VAL A 8 64.46 -18.86 -29.93
N VAL A 9 64.74 -20.14 -30.19
CA VAL A 9 63.80 -21.25 -29.87
C VAL A 9 63.70 -21.50 -28.36
N ASN A 10 64.78 -21.31 -27.60
CA ASN A 10 64.75 -21.53 -26.16
C ASN A 10 64.02 -20.39 -25.40
N GLU A 11 64.21 -19.14 -25.82
CA GLU A 11 63.44 -18.02 -25.28
C GLU A 11 61.97 -18.02 -25.75
N LEU A 12 61.67 -18.43 -27.00
CA LEU A 12 60.27 -18.66 -27.42
C LEU A 12 59.60 -19.79 -26.63
N LYS A 13 60.33 -20.85 -26.26
CA LYS A 13 59.81 -21.90 -25.36
C LYS A 13 59.59 -21.40 -23.94
N LYS A 14 60.47 -20.56 -23.38
CA LYS A 14 60.23 -19.92 -22.07
C LYS A 14 59.06 -18.95 -22.12
N ILE A 15 58.95 -18.10 -23.13
CA ILE A 15 57.83 -17.17 -23.30
C ILE A 15 56.53 -17.94 -23.50
N SER A 16 56.51 -18.99 -24.31
CA SER A 16 55.33 -19.85 -24.48
C SER A 16 54.97 -20.60 -23.18
N LEU A 17 55.94 -21.12 -22.43
CA LEU A 17 55.70 -21.76 -21.14
C LEU A 17 55.22 -20.76 -20.07
N ILE A 18 55.74 -19.53 -20.05
CA ILE A 18 55.31 -18.45 -19.16
C ILE A 18 53.92 -17.94 -19.57
N VAL A 19 53.59 -17.85 -20.85
CA VAL A 19 52.25 -17.48 -21.33
C VAL A 19 51.25 -18.60 -21.08
N VAL A 20 51.63 -19.88 -21.19
CA VAL A 20 50.78 -21.02 -20.82
C VAL A 20 50.61 -21.11 -19.30
N LEU A 21 51.67 -20.97 -18.49
CA LEU A 21 51.52 -20.88 -17.04
C LEU A 21 50.70 -19.66 -16.64
N ALA A 22 50.93 -18.48 -17.24
CA ALA A 22 50.17 -17.28 -16.93
C ALA A 22 48.71 -17.37 -17.39
N THR A 23 48.39 -18.05 -18.50
CA THR A 23 47.00 -18.28 -18.90
C THR A 23 46.32 -19.36 -18.07
N VAL A 24 47.03 -20.37 -17.58
CA VAL A 24 46.51 -21.36 -16.62
C VAL A 24 46.37 -20.75 -15.20
N LEU A 25 47.29 -19.87 -14.79
CA LEU A 25 47.22 -19.11 -13.53
C LEU A 25 46.15 -18.00 -13.60
N LEU A 26 45.99 -17.29 -14.72
CA LEU A 26 44.85 -16.38 -14.90
C LEU A 26 43.55 -17.17 -15.00
N ALA A 27 43.47 -18.32 -15.69
CA ALA A 27 42.25 -19.12 -15.72
C ALA A 27 41.85 -19.64 -14.33
N SER A 28 42.82 -20.00 -13.48
CA SER A 28 42.57 -20.42 -12.10
C SER A 28 42.32 -19.25 -11.13
N LEU A 29 42.89 -18.06 -11.36
CA LEU A 29 42.51 -16.84 -10.61
C LEU A 29 41.16 -16.23 -11.06
N VAL A 30 40.75 -16.43 -12.31
CA VAL A 30 39.50 -15.86 -12.88
C VAL A 30 38.26 -16.70 -12.58
N TYR A 31 38.39 -17.95 -12.08
CA TYR A 31 37.24 -18.81 -11.80
C TYR A 31 37.26 -19.59 -10.48
N SER A 32 37.69 -18.95 -9.39
CA SER A 32 37.21 -19.32 -8.05
C SER A 32 35.84 -18.68 -7.77
N GLN A 33 34.80 -19.14 -8.48
CA GLN A 33 33.44 -18.89 -8.04
C GLN A 33 33.19 -19.75 -6.80
N SER A 34 33.27 -19.13 -5.62
CA SER A 34 33.01 -19.83 -4.36
C SER A 34 31.56 -20.30 -4.32
N HIS A 35 31.38 -21.60 -4.53
CA HIS A 35 30.08 -22.25 -4.46
C HIS A 35 29.66 -22.44 -3.00
N VAL A 36 28.63 -21.72 -2.58
CA VAL A 36 28.13 -21.75 -1.20
C VAL A 36 26.91 -22.68 -1.14
N PRO A 37 26.85 -23.65 -0.21
CA PRO A 37 25.68 -24.50 -0.07
C PRO A 37 24.40 -23.72 0.22
N ILE A 38 23.33 -24.04 -0.50
CA ILE A 38 22.03 -23.40 -0.28
C ILE A 38 21.21 -24.27 0.65
N LYS A 39 20.99 -23.82 1.88
CA LYS A 39 20.02 -24.40 2.81
C LYS A 39 18.58 -24.04 2.40
N GLY A 40 17.66 -25.01 2.43
CA GLY A 40 16.25 -24.78 2.15
C GLY A 40 15.92 -24.50 0.68
N ALA A 41 16.81 -24.83 -0.26
CA ALA A 41 16.43 -24.91 -1.67
C ALA A 41 15.38 -26.01 -1.84
N ALA A 42 14.31 -25.74 -2.59
CA ALA A 42 13.25 -26.70 -2.84
C ALA A 42 13.54 -27.51 -4.11
N ILE A 43 13.53 -28.83 -4.00
CA ILE A 43 13.63 -29.78 -5.11
C ILE A 43 12.24 -30.36 -5.34
N ASN A 44 11.70 -30.12 -6.54
CA ASN A 44 10.45 -30.70 -7.01
C ASN A 44 10.78 -31.70 -8.12
N VAL A 45 10.57 -32.98 -7.86
CA VAL A 45 10.79 -34.08 -8.81
C VAL A 45 9.44 -34.60 -9.26
N TYR A 46 9.24 -34.78 -10.57
CA TYR A 46 8.01 -35.37 -11.12
C TYR A 46 8.29 -36.13 -12.41
N GLY A 47 7.55 -37.23 -12.62
CA GLY A 47 7.66 -38.11 -13.78
C GLY A 47 6.50 -39.10 -13.81
N ASP A 48 6.48 -39.99 -14.81
CA ASP A 48 5.32 -40.86 -15.08
C ASP A 48 4.96 -41.79 -13.91
N ASN A 49 5.98 -42.19 -13.13
CA ASN A 49 5.87 -43.18 -12.05
C ASN A 49 6.09 -42.61 -10.64
N GLY A 50 6.01 -41.28 -10.47
CA GLY A 50 6.18 -40.68 -9.14
C GLY A 50 6.35 -39.16 -9.10
N GLU A 51 6.34 -38.64 -7.88
CA GLU A 51 6.75 -37.27 -7.57
C GLU A 51 7.30 -37.17 -6.15
N ALA A 52 8.16 -36.18 -5.91
CA ALA A 52 8.71 -35.91 -4.59
C ALA A 52 9.02 -34.42 -4.42
N TYR A 53 8.82 -33.95 -3.19
CA TYR A 53 9.09 -32.57 -2.77
C TYR A 53 9.95 -32.60 -1.52
N VAL A 54 11.15 -32.03 -1.60
CA VAL A 54 12.13 -32.03 -0.50
C VAL A 54 12.88 -30.70 -0.48
N THR A 55 13.36 -30.28 0.69
CA THR A 55 14.24 -29.12 0.84
C THR A 55 15.64 -29.55 1.27
N THR A 56 16.66 -28.79 0.87
CA THR A 56 18.05 -29.08 1.23
C THR A 56 18.38 -28.82 2.70
N GLY A 57 19.28 -29.65 3.23
CA GLY A 57 19.93 -29.48 4.53
C GLY A 57 20.87 -28.27 4.60
N ALA A 58 21.48 -28.06 5.77
CA ALA A 58 22.36 -26.91 6.01
C ALA A 58 23.64 -26.91 5.15
N ASP A 59 24.10 -28.09 4.75
CA ASP A 59 25.24 -28.34 3.87
C ASP A 59 24.84 -28.37 2.38
N GLY A 60 23.59 -28.04 2.04
CA GLY A 60 23.02 -28.09 0.70
C GLY A 60 22.60 -29.47 0.21
N SER A 61 22.79 -30.54 0.99
CA SER A 61 22.44 -31.90 0.57
C SER A 61 20.92 -32.15 0.56
N PHE A 62 20.46 -33.10 -0.27
CA PHE A 62 19.12 -33.68 -0.18
C PHE A 62 19.14 -35.17 -0.53
N THR A 63 18.13 -35.91 -0.08
CA THR A 63 17.90 -37.31 -0.45
C THR A 63 16.41 -37.60 -0.45
N ILE A 64 15.95 -38.35 -1.46
CA ILE A 64 14.59 -38.82 -1.64
C ILE A 64 14.67 -40.35 -1.72
N SER A 65 14.04 -41.06 -0.78
CA SER A 65 14.06 -42.53 -0.69
C SER A 65 12.72 -43.19 -1.06
N SER A 66 11.65 -42.40 -1.22
CA SER A 66 10.28 -42.87 -1.47
C SER A 66 9.53 -41.92 -2.42
N GLY A 67 8.51 -42.44 -3.11
CA GLY A 67 7.65 -41.64 -4.00
C GLY A 67 8.13 -41.53 -5.46
N LEU A 68 9.33 -42.04 -5.76
CA LEU A 68 9.91 -42.09 -7.11
C LEU A 68 10.11 -43.54 -7.54
N GLY A 69 9.15 -44.12 -8.26
CA GLY A 69 9.30 -45.44 -8.88
C GLY A 69 10.33 -45.44 -10.02
N GLU A 70 10.66 -46.60 -10.57
CA GLU A 70 11.50 -46.67 -11.78
C GLU A 70 10.90 -45.85 -12.94
N GLY A 71 11.72 -45.06 -13.63
CA GLY A 71 11.25 -44.23 -14.74
C GLY A 71 12.14 -43.02 -15.04
N THR A 72 11.58 -42.11 -15.84
CA THR A 72 12.26 -40.87 -16.26
C THR A 72 11.58 -39.66 -15.62
N TYR A 73 12.38 -38.78 -15.03
CA TYR A 73 11.91 -37.66 -14.21
C TYR A 73 12.46 -36.32 -14.68
N THR A 74 11.70 -35.26 -14.38
CA THR A 74 12.18 -33.88 -14.40
C THR A 74 12.42 -33.42 -12.96
N VAL A 75 13.62 -32.93 -12.67
CA VAL A 75 14.01 -32.36 -11.39
C VAL A 75 14.10 -30.85 -11.52
N LYS A 76 13.27 -30.11 -10.78
CA LYS A 76 13.31 -28.64 -10.72
C LYS A 76 13.82 -28.19 -9.36
N VAL A 77 14.87 -27.38 -9.35
CA VAL A 77 15.50 -26.86 -8.14
C VAL A 77 15.29 -25.35 -8.06
N TYR A 78 14.74 -24.90 -6.93
CA TYR A 78 14.37 -23.51 -6.66
C TYR A 78 15.06 -23.00 -5.39
N ALA A 79 15.59 -21.78 -5.43
CA ALA A 79 16.08 -21.10 -4.24
C ALA A 79 15.84 -19.59 -4.36
N LYS A 80 15.48 -18.94 -3.24
CA LYS A 80 15.33 -17.49 -3.17
C LYS A 80 16.67 -16.82 -3.46
N GLY A 81 16.69 -15.79 -4.31
CA GLY A 81 17.93 -15.11 -4.72
C GLY A 81 18.63 -15.74 -5.93
N TYR A 82 18.13 -16.86 -6.45
CA TYR A 82 18.77 -17.62 -7.53
C TYR A 82 17.83 -17.83 -8.74
N ILE A 83 18.42 -18.27 -9.85
CA ILE A 83 17.69 -18.75 -11.03
C ILE A 83 17.49 -20.26 -10.87
N SER A 84 16.22 -20.68 -10.95
CA SER A 84 15.85 -22.10 -10.87
C SER A 84 16.45 -22.91 -12.02
N LYS A 85 16.90 -24.12 -11.69
CA LYS A 85 17.51 -25.06 -12.63
C LYS A 85 16.57 -26.23 -12.87
N VAL A 86 16.49 -26.67 -14.12
CA VAL A 86 15.68 -27.82 -14.54
C VAL A 86 16.62 -28.86 -15.13
N LEU A 87 16.60 -30.06 -14.57
CA LEU A 87 17.27 -31.23 -15.09
C LEU A 87 16.20 -32.17 -15.65
N SER A 88 16.14 -32.28 -16.97
CA SER A 88 15.21 -33.18 -17.67
C SER A 88 15.85 -34.56 -17.86
N ASN A 89 15.03 -35.57 -18.12
CA ASN A 89 15.45 -36.92 -18.48
C ASN A 89 16.30 -37.65 -17.41
N VAL A 90 16.06 -37.36 -16.13
CA VAL A 90 16.72 -38.03 -15.00
C VAL A 90 16.14 -39.43 -14.86
N LYS A 91 16.89 -40.44 -15.29
CA LYS A 91 16.53 -41.85 -15.09
C LYS A 91 16.76 -42.27 -13.64
N ILE A 92 15.75 -42.90 -13.05
CA ILE A 92 15.75 -43.51 -11.72
C ILE A 92 15.43 -44.99 -11.91
N GLU A 93 16.22 -45.87 -11.29
CA GLU A 93 16.08 -47.32 -11.36
C GLU A 93 15.70 -47.87 -9.98
N ALA A 94 14.87 -48.92 -9.95
CA ALA A 94 14.41 -49.54 -8.71
C ALA A 94 15.57 -49.96 -7.79
N GLY A 95 15.50 -49.59 -6.50
CA GLY A 95 16.48 -49.97 -5.48
C GLY A 95 17.88 -49.37 -5.62
N LYS A 96 18.18 -48.59 -6.66
CA LYS A 96 19.49 -47.97 -6.88
C LYS A 96 19.53 -46.51 -6.41
N VAL A 97 20.72 -46.05 -6.06
CA VAL A 97 21.00 -44.64 -5.77
C VAL A 97 21.40 -43.91 -7.05
N LYS A 98 20.57 -42.97 -7.49
CA LYS A 98 20.92 -41.97 -8.49
C LYS A 98 21.46 -40.73 -7.79
N ASP A 99 22.77 -40.49 -7.94
CA ASP A 99 23.40 -39.24 -7.52
C ASP A 99 23.36 -38.21 -8.67
N LEU A 100 23.01 -36.97 -8.36
CA LEU A 100 23.05 -35.82 -9.26
C LEU A 100 24.28 -34.94 -9.06
N GLY A 101 25.08 -35.18 -8.01
CA GLY A 101 26.24 -34.37 -7.67
C GLY A 101 25.86 -32.93 -7.27
N ASP A 102 26.77 -32.00 -7.55
CA ASP A 102 26.60 -30.58 -7.26
C ASP A 102 25.75 -29.86 -8.31
N ILE A 103 24.51 -29.53 -7.92
CA ILE A 103 23.56 -28.73 -8.69
C ILE A 103 23.84 -27.25 -8.42
N ILE A 104 24.69 -26.65 -9.24
CA ILE A 104 25.00 -25.21 -9.19
C ILE A 104 23.83 -24.36 -9.70
N LEU A 105 23.37 -23.41 -8.89
CA LEU A 105 22.40 -22.35 -9.24
C LEU A 105 23.09 -20.99 -9.42
N GLU A 106 22.72 -20.25 -10.47
CA GLU A 106 23.22 -18.89 -10.72
C GLU A 106 22.46 -17.84 -9.90
N ALA A 107 23.14 -16.75 -9.53
CA ALA A 107 22.52 -15.63 -8.84
C ALA A 107 21.46 -14.93 -9.71
N SER A 108 20.28 -14.70 -9.15
CA SER A 108 19.19 -13.94 -9.79
C SER A 108 19.60 -12.47 -9.95
N GLY A 109 19.07 -11.81 -10.98
CA GLY A 109 18.92 -10.36 -10.95
C GLY A 109 17.90 -9.94 -9.89
N VAL A 110 17.91 -8.67 -9.50
CA VAL A 110 16.96 -8.11 -8.54
C VAL A 110 16.35 -6.85 -9.13
N ILE A 111 15.01 -6.75 -9.18
CA ILE A 111 14.32 -5.47 -9.41
C ILE A 111 13.84 -4.95 -8.06
N LYS A 112 14.25 -3.74 -7.69
CA LYS A 112 13.66 -2.97 -6.60
C LYS A 112 12.89 -1.79 -7.19
N GLY A 113 11.76 -1.43 -6.59
CA GLY A 113 11.05 -0.25 -7.06
C GLY A 113 10.06 0.35 -6.08
N LYS A 114 9.54 1.52 -6.46
CA LYS A 114 8.45 2.21 -5.76
C LYS A 114 7.34 2.57 -6.73
N VAL A 115 6.09 2.31 -6.33
CA VAL A 115 4.88 2.82 -6.99
C VAL A 115 4.41 4.08 -6.27
N VAL A 116 4.13 5.13 -7.04
CA VAL A 116 3.61 6.40 -6.53
C VAL A 116 2.37 6.89 -7.30
N SER A 117 1.61 7.80 -6.67
CA SER A 117 0.58 8.59 -7.33
C SER A 117 1.21 9.64 -8.27
N PRO A 118 0.42 10.28 -9.15
CA PRO A 118 0.87 11.43 -9.95
C PRO A 118 1.55 12.53 -9.12
N ASP A 119 1.02 12.80 -7.92
CA ASP A 119 1.54 13.79 -6.97
C ASP A 119 2.82 13.33 -6.24
N GLY A 120 3.29 12.11 -6.52
CA GLY A 120 4.52 11.55 -5.96
C GLY A 120 4.35 10.81 -4.63
N ASN A 121 3.13 10.72 -4.09
CA ASN A 121 2.87 10.01 -2.83
C ASN A 121 2.98 8.48 -3.01
N PRO A 122 3.51 7.73 -2.03
CA PRO A 122 3.63 6.27 -2.12
C PRO A 122 2.26 5.58 -2.17
N VAL A 123 2.09 4.59 -3.04
CA VAL A 123 0.82 3.84 -3.19
C VAL A 123 0.96 2.43 -2.61
N LYS A 124 0.27 2.17 -1.50
CA LYS A 124 0.26 0.89 -0.77
C LYS A 124 -0.73 -0.12 -1.36
N GLY A 125 -0.38 -1.41 -1.30
CA GLY A 125 -1.31 -2.52 -1.47
C GLY A 125 -1.76 -2.79 -2.91
N VAL A 126 -1.14 -2.14 -3.90
CA VAL A 126 -1.40 -2.41 -5.31
C VAL A 126 -0.61 -3.63 -5.76
N LEU A 127 -1.22 -4.43 -6.63
CA LEU A 127 -0.59 -5.62 -7.21
C LEU A 127 0.42 -5.19 -8.27
N VAL A 128 1.64 -5.71 -8.15
CA VAL A 128 2.76 -5.51 -9.07
C VAL A 128 3.10 -6.85 -9.69
N THR A 129 3.01 -6.93 -11.01
CA THR A 129 3.13 -8.18 -11.79
C THR A 129 4.34 -8.07 -12.72
N LEU A 130 5.29 -8.99 -12.62
CA LEU A 130 6.50 -9.04 -13.45
C LEU A 130 6.31 -10.00 -14.62
N MET A 131 6.52 -9.52 -15.83
CA MET A 131 6.33 -10.23 -17.09
C MET A 131 7.64 -10.30 -17.89
N LYS A 132 7.84 -11.39 -18.65
CA LYS A 132 8.87 -11.51 -19.69
C LYS A 132 8.17 -11.91 -21.00
N GLY A 133 8.02 -10.95 -21.91
CA GLY A 133 7.03 -11.08 -22.99
C GLY A 133 5.62 -11.27 -22.41
N ASN A 134 4.86 -12.24 -22.92
CA ASN A 134 3.53 -12.57 -22.40
C ASN A 134 3.55 -13.55 -21.20
N LYS A 135 4.73 -13.99 -20.74
CA LYS A 135 4.86 -14.93 -19.62
C LYS A 135 4.91 -14.20 -18.28
N LEU A 136 3.99 -14.55 -17.38
CA LEU A 136 4.07 -14.20 -15.96
C LEU A 136 5.30 -14.86 -15.31
N ILE A 137 6.13 -14.05 -14.66
CA ILE A 137 7.33 -14.51 -13.94
C ILE A 137 7.06 -14.55 -12.44
N ASN A 138 6.52 -13.46 -11.88
CA ASN A 138 6.19 -13.37 -10.46
C ASN A 138 5.18 -12.22 -10.21
N SER A 139 4.57 -12.16 -9.04
CA SER A 139 3.75 -11.04 -8.60
C SER A 139 3.99 -10.73 -7.11
N THR A 140 3.73 -9.50 -6.70
CA THR A 140 3.90 -9.02 -5.31
C THR A 140 2.98 -7.82 -5.06
N THR A 141 2.87 -7.36 -3.81
CA THR A 141 2.08 -6.17 -3.45
C THR A 141 2.96 -5.09 -2.82
N THR A 142 2.65 -3.82 -3.08
CA THR A 142 3.45 -2.72 -2.53
C THR A 142 3.28 -2.53 -1.01
N SER A 143 4.39 -2.19 -0.34
CA SER A 143 4.40 -1.84 1.09
C SER A 143 3.72 -0.49 1.38
N PHE A 144 3.63 -0.09 2.65
CA PHE A 144 3.15 1.24 3.07
C PHE A 144 3.94 2.40 2.42
N GLU A 145 5.21 2.17 2.03
CA GLU A 145 6.05 3.14 1.32
C GLU A 145 5.98 3.03 -0.21
N GLY A 146 5.00 2.28 -0.73
CA GLY A 146 4.88 1.99 -2.15
C GLY A 146 5.96 1.04 -2.70
N ALA A 147 6.81 0.47 -1.83
CA ALA A 147 7.97 -0.31 -2.26
C ALA A 147 7.61 -1.75 -2.66
N PHE A 148 8.29 -2.28 -3.67
CA PHE A 148 8.20 -3.68 -4.10
C PHE A 148 9.59 -4.22 -4.49
N VAL A 149 9.75 -5.55 -4.43
CA VAL A 149 11.00 -6.24 -4.80
C VAL A 149 10.67 -7.54 -5.53
N PHE A 150 11.43 -7.83 -6.60
CA PHE A 150 11.54 -9.15 -7.21
C PHE A 150 13.02 -9.57 -7.16
N ASP A 151 13.33 -10.69 -6.50
CA ASP A 151 14.71 -11.10 -6.20
C ASP A 151 15.06 -12.53 -6.65
N THR A 152 14.15 -13.22 -7.33
CA THR A 152 14.25 -14.67 -7.60
C THR A 152 13.75 -14.99 -9.01
N ASN A 153 14.45 -15.88 -9.74
CA ASN A 153 14.18 -16.27 -11.14
C ASN A 153 14.28 -15.14 -12.19
N LEU A 154 15.09 -14.10 -11.93
CA LEU A 154 15.35 -13.03 -12.90
C LEU A 154 16.67 -13.29 -13.65
N ASP A 155 16.55 -13.89 -14.83
CA ASP A 155 17.63 -14.01 -15.81
C ASP A 155 17.96 -12.64 -16.45
N THR A 156 19.16 -12.49 -17.04
CA THR A 156 19.49 -11.34 -17.89
C THR A 156 18.47 -11.19 -19.03
N GLY A 157 18.07 -9.95 -19.31
CA GLY A 157 17.16 -9.64 -20.41
C GLY A 157 16.20 -8.50 -20.08
N THR A 158 15.16 -8.39 -20.90
CA THR A 158 14.16 -7.33 -20.81
C THR A 158 12.86 -7.86 -20.20
N TYR A 159 12.35 -7.14 -19.22
CA TYR A 159 11.09 -7.42 -18.53
C TYR A 159 10.14 -6.24 -18.64
N SER A 160 8.87 -6.49 -18.35
CA SER A 160 7.88 -5.44 -18.13
C SER A 160 7.17 -5.65 -16.80
N ILE A 161 6.72 -4.57 -16.19
CA ILE A 161 5.93 -4.59 -14.96
C ILE A 161 4.55 -4.01 -15.25
N ILE A 162 3.51 -4.74 -14.84
CA ILE A 162 2.13 -4.27 -14.86
C ILE A 162 1.73 -4.02 -13.41
N VAL A 163 1.29 -2.79 -13.10
CA VAL A 163 0.75 -2.44 -11.77
C VAL A 163 -0.76 -2.29 -11.88
N LEU A 164 -1.50 -3.13 -11.17
CA LEU A 164 -2.95 -3.09 -11.11
C LEU A 164 -3.38 -2.34 -9.83
N PRO A 165 -4.26 -1.34 -9.91
CA PRO A 165 -4.74 -0.57 -8.74
C PRO A 165 -5.76 -1.34 -7.88
N ALA A 166 -5.58 -2.65 -7.78
CA ALA A 166 -6.41 -3.61 -7.04
C ALA A 166 -5.52 -4.73 -6.51
N GLY A 167 -5.76 -5.18 -5.27
CA GLY A 167 -5.16 -6.41 -4.73
C GLY A 167 -6.16 -7.56 -4.79
N TYR A 168 -5.72 -8.77 -5.16
CA TYR A 168 -6.61 -9.94 -5.22
C TYR A 168 -7.31 -10.25 -3.89
N SER A 169 -6.71 -9.91 -2.74
CA SER A 169 -7.32 -10.06 -1.42
C SER A 169 -8.53 -9.15 -1.17
N SER A 170 -8.72 -8.10 -1.97
CA SER A 170 -9.89 -7.20 -1.92
C SER A 170 -11.03 -7.64 -2.85
N ILE A 171 -10.85 -8.77 -3.56
CA ILE A 171 -11.79 -9.29 -4.56
C ILE A 171 -12.30 -10.66 -4.11
N GLU A 172 -13.61 -10.81 -4.01
CA GLU A 172 -14.27 -12.12 -4.06
C GLU A 172 -14.79 -12.38 -5.48
N PHE A 173 -15.01 -13.64 -5.83
CA PHE A 173 -15.63 -14.00 -7.10
C PHE A 173 -17.07 -14.45 -6.85
N LYS A 174 -18.03 -13.63 -7.26
CA LYS A 174 -19.45 -13.97 -7.17
C LYS A 174 -19.85 -14.78 -8.39
N THR A 175 -20.21 -16.03 -8.14
CA THR A 175 -20.72 -16.94 -9.15
C THR A 175 -22.11 -16.48 -9.60
N VAL A 176 -22.21 -15.96 -10.82
CA VAL A 176 -23.49 -15.64 -11.48
C VAL A 176 -23.81 -16.76 -12.45
N ASN A 177 -24.90 -17.48 -12.18
CA ASN A 177 -25.43 -18.46 -13.13
C ASN A 177 -26.03 -17.71 -14.33
N ILE A 178 -25.55 -18.04 -15.53
CA ILE A 178 -26.01 -17.50 -16.82
C ILE A 178 -26.61 -18.59 -17.73
N GLY A 179 -27.16 -19.66 -17.15
CA GLY A 179 -27.92 -20.73 -17.81
C GLY A 179 -27.08 -21.68 -18.66
N MET A 180 -26.28 -21.15 -19.57
CA MET A 180 -25.25 -21.86 -20.34
C MET A 180 -24.02 -22.22 -19.51
N GLY A 181 -23.95 -21.77 -18.25
CA GLY A 181 -22.85 -22.01 -17.33
C GLY A 181 -22.84 -20.99 -16.19
N THR A 182 -21.75 -20.95 -15.44
CA THR A 182 -21.53 -19.95 -14.39
C THR A 182 -20.37 -19.04 -14.74
N ILE A 183 -20.60 -17.72 -14.70
CA ILE A 183 -19.51 -16.74 -14.77
C ILE A 183 -19.15 -16.32 -13.35
N GLN A 184 -17.87 -16.37 -13.02
CA GLN A 184 -17.33 -15.74 -11.82
C GLN A 184 -17.07 -14.27 -12.11
N ILE A 185 -17.91 -13.39 -11.57
CA ILE A 185 -17.72 -11.95 -11.66
C ILE A 185 -16.90 -11.52 -10.44
N PRO A 186 -15.74 -10.87 -10.60
CA PRO A 186 -15.05 -10.26 -9.47
C PRO A 186 -15.97 -9.22 -8.83
N VAL A 187 -16.08 -9.24 -7.51
CA VAL A 187 -16.81 -8.26 -6.70
C VAL A 187 -15.90 -7.77 -5.57
N VAL A 188 -16.10 -6.53 -5.14
CA VAL A 188 -15.34 -5.97 -4.02
C VAL A 188 -15.76 -6.69 -2.75
N LYS A 189 -14.82 -7.33 -2.06
CA LYS A 189 -15.12 -7.96 -0.76
C LYS A 189 -15.55 -6.90 0.24
N GLU A 190 -16.49 -7.23 1.12
CA GLU A 190 -16.88 -6.33 2.20
C GLU A 190 -15.67 -6.01 3.10
N GLY A 191 -15.38 -4.72 3.30
CA GLY A 191 -14.13 -4.23 3.93
C GLY A 191 -12.87 -4.27 3.03
N GLY A 192 -12.95 -4.81 1.81
CA GLY A 192 -11.88 -4.84 0.82
C GLY A 192 -11.68 -3.48 0.16
N ALA A 193 -10.56 -2.82 0.43
CA ALA A 193 -10.24 -1.56 -0.21
C ALA A 193 -9.64 -1.77 -1.62
N PHE A 194 -10.21 -1.10 -2.61
CA PHE A 194 -9.52 -0.75 -3.85
C PHE A 194 -8.76 0.54 -3.65
N VAL A 195 -7.60 0.69 -4.27
CA VAL A 195 -6.97 2.01 -4.38
C VAL A 195 -7.70 2.74 -5.52
N GLN A 196 -8.75 3.49 -5.17
CA GLN A 196 -9.59 4.17 -6.14
C GLN A 196 -8.85 5.28 -6.89
N GLY A 197 -9.33 5.61 -8.10
CA GLY A 197 -8.86 6.78 -8.85
C GLY A 197 -7.61 6.57 -9.68
N TYR A 198 -7.16 5.33 -9.91
CA TYR A 198 -5.98 5.02 -10.74
C TYR A 198 -6.27 4.04 -11.87
N VAL A 199 -5.43 4.08 -12.91
CA VAL A 199 -5.44 3.11 -14.03
C VAL A 199 -4.33 2.07 -13.92
N THR A 200 -4.56 0.91 -14.54
CA THR A 200 -3.51 -0.10 -14.72
C THR A 200 -2.35 0.51 -15.48
N THR A 201 -1.15 0.39 -14.93
CA THR A 201 0.05 1.05 -15.46
C THR A 201 1.08 0.01 -15.86
N LYS A 202 1.42 -0.04 -17.15
CA LYS A 202 2.46 -0.91 -17.70
C LYS A 202 3.76 -0.14 -17.88
N LYS A 203 4.87 -0.67 -17.38
CA LYS A 203 6.23 -0.18 -17.63
C LYS A 203 7.05 -1.24 -18.33
N ASP A 204 7.26 -1.06 -19.61
CA ASP A 204 8.06 -1.94 -20.45
C ASP A 204 9.58 -1.65 -20.36
N SER A 205 10.36 -2.47 -21.05
CA SER A 205 11.79 -2.25 -21.32
C SER A 205 12.71 -2.19 -20.08
N ILE A 206 12.35 -2.86 -18.99
CA ILE A 206 13.18 -2.96 -17.79
C ILE A 206 14.32 -3.95 -18.04
N LYS A 207 15.53 -3.43 -18.25
CA LYS A 207 16.75 -4.25 -18.43
C LYS A 207 17.24 -4.78 -17.09
N VAL A 208 17.40 -6.10 -17.01
CA VAL A 208 17.92 -6.81 -15.83
C VAL A 208 19.18 -7.58 -16.24
N THR A 209 20.10 -7.77 -15.28
CA THR A 209 21.31 -8.59 -15.43
C THR A 209 21.45 -9.48 -14.19
N LYS A 210 21.85 -10.75 -14.39
CA LYS A 210 22.12 -11.71 -13.30
C LYS A 210 23.03 -11.08 -12.23
N GLY A 211 22.73 -11.33 -10.96
CA GLY A 211 23.51 -10.84 -9.82
C GLY A 211 23.54 -9.31 -9.61
N LYS A 212 22.79 -8.51 -10.40
CA LYS A 212 22.72 -7.05 -10.25
C LYS A 212 21.35 -6.57 -9.79
N VAL A 213 21.34 -5.43 -9.10
CA VAL A 213 20.12 -4.71 -8.71
C VAL A 213 19.79 -3.66 -9.78
N THR A 214 18.57 -3.75 -10.33
CA THR A 214 17.94 -2.72 -11.17
C THR A 214 16.91 -1.98 -10.32
N GLU A 215 17.02 -0.65 -10.22
CA GLU A 215 16.01 0.18 -9.54
C GLU A 215 15.03 0.80 -10.54
N THR A 216 13.75 0.93 -10.15
CA THR A 216 12.72 1.53 -11.00
C THR A 216 11.63 2.26 -10.20
N LYS A 217 11.20 3.43 -10.69
CA LYS A 217 10.00 4.14 -10.21
C LYS A 217 8.86 3.92 -11.21
N ILE A 218 7.66 3.66 -10.69
CA ILE A 218 6.41 3.58 -11.47
C ILE A 218 5.44 4.63 -10.91
N THR A 219 4.91 5.49 -11.77
CA THR A 219 3.89 6.48 -11.41
C THR A 219 2.57 6.01 -12.00
N LEU A 220 1.53 5.85 -11.18
CA LEU A 220 0.19 5.49 -11.67
C LEU A 220 -0.45 6.68 -12.40
N GLY A 221 -1.19 6.40 -13.48
CA GLY A 221 -2.09 7.38 -14.09
C GLY A 221 -3.40 7.51 -13.32
N LEU A 222 -4.04 8.69 -13.36
CA LEU A 222 -5.39 8.87 -12.81
C LEU A 222 -6.44 8.14 -13.65
N SER A 223 -7.43 7.56 -12.96
CA SER A 223 -8.70 7.14 -13.55
C SER A 223 -9.67 8.32 -13.59
N GLY A 224 -10.49 8.39 -14.62
CA GLY A 224 -11.78 9.08 -14.55
C GLY A 224 -12.80 8.24 -13.78
N ILE A 225 -14.00 8.77 -13.62
CA ILE A 225 -15.12 8.14 -12.94
C ILE A 225 -16.33 8.15 -13.88
N ILE A 226 -17.09 7.06 -13.96
CA ILE A 226 -18.43 7.02 -14.56
C ILE A 226 -19.43 6.73 -13.44
N SER A 227 -20.50 7.51 -13.35
CA SER A 227 -21.57 7.27 -12.37
C SER A 227 -22.97 7.50 -12.95
N GLY A 228 -23.95 6.83 -12.34
CA GLY A 228 -25.35 6.92 -12.73
C GLY A 228 -26.25 6.01 -11.90
N LYS A 229 -27.52 5.94 -12.29
CA LYS A 229 -28.55 5.07 -11.71
C LYS A 229 -29.10 4.09 -12.74
N VAL A 230 -29.49 2.90 -12.28
CA VAL A 230 -30.31 1.94 -13.04
C VAL A 230 -31.67 1.85 -12.37
N THR A 231 -32.71 2.20 -13.11
CA THR A 231 -34.11 2.22 -12.65
C THR A 231 -35.03 1.44 -13.59
N ASP A 232 -36.25 1.14 -13.14
CA ASP A 232 -37.31 0.67 -14.04
C ASP A 232 -38.06 1.84 -14.71
N LYS A 233 -39.02 1.54 -15.60
CA LYS A 233 -39.86 2.55 -16.26
C LYS A 233 -40.68 3.42 -15.31
N GLN A 234 -40.96 2.94 -14.11
CA GLN A 234 -41.68 3.65 -13.06
C GLN A 234 -40.74 4.51 -12.19
N GLY A 235 -39.42 4.37 -12.37
CA GLY A 235 -38.39 5.11 -11.64
C GLY A 235 -37.86 4.37 -10.40
N ASN A 236 -38.32 3.15 -10.11
CA ASN A 236 -37.86 2.39 -8.95
C ASN A 236 -36.38 1.97 -9.15
N PRO A 237 -35.55 2.00 -8.11
CA PRO A 237 -34.14 1.59 -8.19
C PRO A 237 -33.99 0.08 -8.41
N ILE A 238 -33.01 -0.32 -9.23
CA ILE A 238 -32.70 -1.74 -9.48
C ILE A 238 -31.34 -2.08 -8.88
N LYS A 239 -31.36 -2.80 -7.74
CA LYS A 239 -30.17 -3.31 -7.04
C LYS A 239 -29.50 -4.47 -7.78
N GLY A 240 -28.17 -4.58 -7.63
CA GLY A 240 -27.42 -5.79 -8.00
C GLY A 240 -27.14 -5.95 -9.49
N VAL A 241 -27.39 -4.92 -10.30
CA VAL A 241 -27.08 -4.91 -11.73
C VAL A 241 -25.59 -4.68 -11.91
N VAL A 242 -24.93 -5.55 -12.67
CA VAL A 242 -23.53 -5.38 -13.06
C VAL A 242 -23.47 -4.37 -14.21
N VAL A 243 -22.74 -3.29 -14.03
CA VAL A 243 -22.49 -2.26 -15.04
C VAL A 243 -21.04 -2.37 -15.49
N LEU A 244 -20.81 -2.55 -16.79
CA LEU A 244 -19.51 -2.73 -17.42
C LEU A 244 -19.19 -1.51 -18.28
N ALA A 245 -17.98 -0.97 -18.17
CA ALA A 245 -17.46 0.06 -19.06
C ALA A 245 -16.22 -0.45 -19.80
N PHE A 246 -16.26 -0.46 -21.12
CA PHE A 246 -15.15 -0.92 -21.98
C PHE A 246 -14.66 0.23 -22.85
N ASN A 247 -13.34 0.40 -22.99
CA ASN A 247 -12.79 1.38 -23.93
C ASN A 247 -13.10 0.92 -25.37
N VAL A 248 -13.64 1.80 -26.23
CA VAL A 248 -13.96 1.46 -27.65
C VAL A 248 -12.86 1.86 -28.64
N GLU A 249 -11.88 2.63 -28.20
CA GLU A 249 -10.80 3.17 -29.05
C GLU A 249 -9.55 2.26 -29.02
N LYS A 250 -9.40 1.45 -27.97
CA LYS A 250 -8.24 0.56 -27.81
C LYS A 250 -8.65 -0.91 -27.89
N LYS A 251 -7.86 -1.70 -28.61
CA LYS A 251 -8.01 -3.16 -28.74
C LYS A 251 -7.43 -3.95 -27.56
N ASP A 252 -6.96 -3.27 -26.51
CA ASP A 252 -6.27 -3.91 -25.39
C ASP A 252 -7.28 -4.36 -24.31
N VAL A 253 -7.16 -5.61 -23.87
CA VAL A 253 -8.16 -6.32 -23.05
C VAL A 253 -8.24 -5.80 -21.62
N PHE A 254 -7.33 -4.89 -21.25
CA PHE A 254 -7.14 -4.38 -19.90
C PHE A 254 -7.64 -2.94 -19.69
N GLU A 255 -8.33 -2.29 -20.65
CA GLU A 255 -8.92 -0.96 -20.45
C GLU A 255 -10.45 -0.98 -20.34
N GLY A 256 -10.92 -0.61 -19.15
CA GLY A 256 -12.31 -0.80 -18.73
C GLY A 256 -12.40 -1.31 -17.30
N PHE A 257 -13.58 -1.16 -16.71
CA PHE A 257 -13.86 -1.60 -15.34
C PHE A 257 -15.37 -1.77 -15.15
N TRP A 258 -15.78 -2.18 -13.96
CA TRP A 258 -17.19 -2.47 -13.66
C TRP A 258 -17.60 -1.93 -12.29
N ALA A 259 -18.91 -1.86 -12.06
CA ALA A 259 -19.52 -1.62 -10.76
C ALA A 259 -20.79 -2.47 -10.62
N VAL A 260 -21.34 -2.56 -9.42
CA VAL A 260 -22.65 -3.17 -9.15
C VAL A 260 -23.54 -2.12 -8.52
N THR A 261 -24.82 -2.06 -8.92
CA THR A 261 -25.76 -1.10 -8.35
C THR A 261 -26.09 -1.41 -6.87
N ASN A 262 -26.09 -0.38 -6.04
CA ASN A 262 -26.50 -0.44 -4.64
C ASN A 262 -28.03 -0.54 -4.48
N ASP A 263 -28.53 -0.54 -3.25
CA ASP A 263 -29.98 -0.54 -2.94
C ASP A 263 -30.76 0.63 -3.58
N ASN A 264 -30.10 1.77 -3.80
CA ASN A 264 -30.67 2.95 -4.46
C ASN A 264 -30.53 2.91 -5.99
N GLY A 265 -30.10 1.78 -6.57
CA GLY A 265 -29.86 1.61 -8.00
C GLY A 265 -28.64 2.38 -8.52
N GLU A 266 -27.85 3.01 -7.65
CA GLU A 266 -26.68 3.82 -8.01
C GLU A 266 -25.45 2.96 -8.24
N TYR A 267 -24.66 3.30 -9.23
CA TYR A 267 -23.36 2.69 -9.50
C TYR A 267 -22.28 3.76 -9.75
N ARG A 268 -21.03 3.42 -9.44
CA ARG A 268 -19.86 4.28 -9.65
C ARG A 268 -18.63 3.46 -10.02
N ILE A 269 -18.17 3.61 -11.25
CA ILE A 269 -16.96 2.97 -11.80
C ILE A 269 -15.83 4.01 -11.67
N ALA A 270 -14.86 3.79 -10.77
CA ALA A 270 -13.86 4.80 -10.38
C ALA A 270 -12.39 4.37 -10.57
N ASN A 271 -12.16 3.25 -11.24
CA ASN A 271 -10.85 2.64 -11.45
C ASN A 271 -10.70 2.26 -12.92
N ASN A 272 -9.45 2.28 -13.42
CA ASN A 272 -9.10 1.75 -14.74
C ASN A 272 -9.85 2.37 -15.93
N LEU A 273 -10.33 3.61 -15.79
CA LEU A 273 -10.90 4.43 -16.86
C LEU A 273 -9.91 5.55 -17.23
N GLY A 274 -8.93 5.25 -18.09
CA GLY A 274 -8.08 6.29 -18.67
C GLY A 274 -8.88 7.25 -19.57
N THR A 275 -8.32 8.42 -19.90
CA THR A 275 -8.97 9.33 -20.87
C THR A 275 -9.22 8.62 -22.20
N GLY A 276 -10.45 8.71 -22.70
CA GLY A 276 -10.90 8.04 -23.93
C GLY A 276 -12.40 7.84 -23.97
N LYS A 277 -12.88 7.18 -25.02
CA LYS A 277 -14.29 6.87 -25.24
C LYS A 277 -14.63 5.46 -24.74
N TYR A 278 -15.69 5.34 -23.95
CA TYR A 278 -16.14 4.10 -23.34
C TYR A 278 -17.55 3.75 -23.76
N ASN A 279 -17.83 2.46 -23.96
CA ASN A 279 -19.18 1.93 -24.05
C ASN A 279 -19.57 1.35 -22.67
N VAL A 280 -20.57 1.95 -22.04
CA VAL A 280 -21.11 1.53 -20.75
C VAL A 280 -22.35 0.68 -21.00
N THR A 281 -22.36 -0.57 -20.54
CA THR A 281 -23.48 -1.49 -20.76
C THR A 281 -23.83 -2.25 -19.49
N LEU A 282 -25.01 -2.87 -19.47
CA LEU A 282 -25.50 -3.67 -18.35
C LEU A 282 -25.34 -5.16 -18.65
N PHE A 283 -24.93 -5.92 -17.65
CA PHE A 283 -24.80 -7.37 -17.75
C PHE A 283 -25.84 -8.07 -16.87
N ASN A 284 -26.75 -8.79 -17.54
CA ASN A 284 -27.76 -9.67 -16.93
C ASN A 284 -28.61 -9.07 -15.77
N PRO A 285 -29.29 -7.92 -15.95
CA PRO A 285 -30.25 -7.40 -14.97
C PRO A 285 -31.46 -8.35 -14.84
N LYS A 286 -31.50 -9.10 -13.73
CA LYS A 286 -32.56 -10.10 -13.47
C LYS A 286 -33.95 -9.48 -13.45
N GLY A 287 -34.90 -10.09 -14.17
CA GLY A 287 -36.29 -9.62 -14.25
C GLY A 287 -36.54 -8.50 -15.26
N TYR A 288 -35.52 -8.09 -16.03
CA TYR A 288 -35.60 -6.96 -16.96
C TYR A 288 -35.14 -7.33 -18.37
N ILE A 289 -35.68 -6.59 -19.35
CA ILE A 289 -35.17 -6.61 -20.72
C ILE A 289 -33.78 -6.00 -20.73
N TRP A 290 -32.84 -6.68 -21.39
CA TRP A 290 -31.52 -6.13 -21.70
C TRP A 290 -31.09 -6.63 -23.07
N ARG A 291 -30.20 -5.89 -23.71
CA ARG A 291 -29.61 -6.24 -25.00
C ARG A 291 -28.13 -5.93 -24.91
N TYR A 292 -27.27 -6.80 -25.44
CA TYR A 292 -25.82 -6.60 -25.42
C TYR A 292 -25.39 -5.24 -26.03
N MET A 293 -26.17 -4.74 -27.00
CA MET A 293 -25.96 -3.45 -27.67
C MET A 293 -26.73 -2.25 -27.05
N MET A 294 -27.35 -2.36 -25.88
CA MET A 294 -27.94 -1.21 -25.15
C MET A 294 -26.89 -0.33 -24.45
N GLY A 295 -25.65 -0.35 -24.94
CA GLY A 295 -24.56 0.41 -24.37
C GLY A 295 -24.67 1.91 -24.66
N LYS A 296 -24.32 2.74 -23.67
CA LYS A 296 -24.17 4.19 -23.81
C LYS A 296 -22.70 4.52 -24.05
N GLN A 297 -22.41 5.19 -25.17
CA GLN A 297 -21.09 5.74 -25.40
C GLN A 297 -20.90 7.02 -24.62
N VAL A 298 -19.81 7.12 -23.87
CA VAL A 298 -19.45 8.29 -23.05
C VAL A 298 -17.97 8.63 -23.21
N ASN A 299 -17.64 9.91 -23.13
CA ASN A 299 -16.25 10.37 -23.08
C ASN A 299 -15.83 10.47 -21.60
N VAL A 300 -14.69 9.88 -21.26
CA VAL A 300 -14.11 9.92 -19.92
C VAL A 300 -12.82 10.73 -19.97
N VAL A 301 -12.58 11.52 -18.92
CA VAL A 301 -11.34 12.26 -18.72
C VAL A 301 -10.72 11.83 -17.39
N ALA A 302 -9.45 11.46 -17.41
CA ALA A 302 -8.69 11.08 -16.22
C ALA A 302 -8.78 12.14 -15.12
N GLY A 303 -9.07 11.72 -13.88
CA GLY A 303 -9.24 12.62 -12.73
C GLY A 303 -10.57 13.39 -12.68
N LYS A 304 -11.49 13.18 -13.63
CA LYS A 304 -12.83 13.80 -13.64
C LYS A 304 -13.94 12.75 -13.58
N GLU A 305 -15.11 13.17 -13.12
CA GLU A 305 -16.33 12.37 -13.14
C GLU A 305 -17.20 12.72 -14.35
N THR A 306 -17.71 11.68 -15.01
CA THR A 306 -18.73 11.70 -16.04
C THR A 306 -20.03 11.15 -15.41
N PRO A 307 -20.84 12.01 -14.77
CA PRO A 307 -22.06 11.60 -14.07
C PRO A 307 -23.25 11.40 -15.03
N ASN A 308 -24.40 11.03 -14.46
CA ASN A 308 -25.71 10.93 -15.14
C ASN A 308 -25.78 9.90 -16.27
N VAL A 309 -24.92 8.88 -16.24
CA VAL A 309 -24.95 7.76 -17.20
C VAL A 309 -26.05 6.76 -16.78
N ASN A 310 -27.29 7.23 -16.79
CA ASN A 310 -28.44 6.51 -16.23
C ASN A 310 -29.01 5.50 -17.23
N PHE A 311 -29.54 4.38 -16.74
CA PHE A 311 -30.26 3.39 -17.52
C PHE A 311 -31.69 3.23 -16.97
N GLN A 312 -32.66 3.06 -17.87
CA GLN A 312 -34.03 2.78 -17.51
C GLN A 312 -34.48 1.50 -18.20
N LEU A 313 -34.99 0.54 -17.43
CA LEU A 313 -35.28 -0.83 -17.88
C LEU A 313 -36.77 -1.15 -17.87
N GLU A 314 -37.17 -1.96 -18.85
CA GLU A 314 -38.50 -2.54 -18.95
C GLU A 314 -38.50 -3.94 -18.33
N LYS A 315 -39.62 -4.35 -17.72
CA LYS A 315 -39.75 -5.70 -17.16
C LYS A 315 -39.64 -6.74 -18.27
N SER A 316 -38.87 -7.79 -18.02
CA SER A 316 -38.83 -8.95 -18.91
C SER A 316 -40.20 -9.63 -18.94
N GLY A 317 -40.59 -10.14 -20.10
CA GLY A 317 -41.53 -11.25 -20.17
C GLY A 317 -40.91 -12.51 -19.56
N ILE A 318 -41.73 -13.52 -19.33
CA ILE A 318 -41.32 -14.79 -18.73
C ILE A 318 -41.77 -15.94 -19.63
N ILE A 319 -40.91 -16.93 -19.87
CA ILE A 319 -41.28 -18.21 -20.47
C ILE A 319 -41.06 -19.29 -19.41
N SER A 320 -42.11 -20.01 -19.03
CA SER A 320 -42.03 -21.13 -18.10
C SER A 320 -42.64 -22.41 -18.67
N GLY A 321 -42.07 -23.56 -18.31
CA GLY A 321 -42.35 -24.78 -19.02
C GLY A 321 -41.55 -25.98 -18.54
N LYS A 322 -41.59 -27.06 -19.34
CA LYS A 322 -40.85 -28.30 -19.11
C LYS A 322 -40.03 -28.71 -20.33
N VAL A 323 -38.85 -29.25 -20.10
CA VAL A 323 -38.08 -29.99 -21.11
C VAL A 323 -38.29 -31.48 -20.89
N GLN A 324 -38.66 -32.20 -21.94
CA GLN A 324 -38.89 -33.64 -21.93
C GLN A 324 -38.00 -34.35 -22.95
N TRP A 325 -37.65 -35.60 -22.64
CA TRP A 325 -37.09 -36.55 -23.61
C TRP A 325 -38.17 -36.98 -24.61
N SER A 326 -37.77 -37.72 -25.65
CA SER A 326 -38.71 -38.25 -26.67
C SER A 326 -39.78 -39.18 -26.09
N ASP A 327 -39.49 -39.85 -24.97
CA ASP A 327 -40.40 -40.71 -24.21
C ASP A 327 -41.34 -39.96 -23.25
N GLY A 328 -41.22 -38.62 -23.15
CA GLY A 328 -42.01 -37.78 -22.25
C GLY A 328 -41.47 -37.65 -20.81
N SER A 329 -40.40 -38.37 -20.45
CA SER A 329 -39.73 -38.22 -19.16
C SER A 329 -39.01 -36.86 -19.05
N PRO A 330 -38.84 -36.28 -17.84
CA PRO A 330 -38.23 -34.96 -17.69
C PRO A 330 -36.72 -34.96 -17.99
N VAL A 331 -36.20 -33.85 -18.53
CA VAL A 331 -34.76 -33.67 -18.73
C VAL A 331 -34.16 -32.80 -17.63
N PRO A 332 -33.45 -33.36 -16.64
CA PRO A 332 -32.86 -32.58 -15.56
C PRO A 332 -31.58 -31.86 -16.00
N TYR A 333 -31.37 -30.63 -15.52
CA TYR A 333 -30.20 -29.80 -15.81
C TYR A 333 -29.86 -29.65 -17.31
N ALA A 334 -30.89 -29.54 -18.15
CA ALA A 334 -30.80 -29.12 -19.55
C ALA A 334 -30.69 -27.60 -19.63
N VAL A 335 -29.96 -27.09 -20.61
CA VAL A 335 -29.91 -25.65 -20.91
C VAL A 335 -31.08 -25.33 -21.84
N VAL A 336 -31.89 -24.35 -21.48
CA VAL A 336 -32.98 -23.82 -22.32
C VAL A 336 -32.59 -22.41 -22.77
N PHE A 337 -32.73 -22.13 -24.06
CA PHE A 337 -32.40 -20.85 -24.67
C PHE A 337 -33.58 -20.38 -25.53
N ALA A 338 -33.97 -19.12 -25.37
CA ALA A 338 -34.99 -18.46 -26.15
C ALA A 338 -34.38 -17.23 -26.83
N SER A 339 -34.48 -17.14 -28.15
CA SER A 339 -34.13 -15.93 -28.93
C SER A 339 -35.36 -15.41 -29.63
N SER A 340 -35.56 -14.10 -29.66
CA SER A 340 -36.59 -13.51 -30.52
C SER A 340 -36.22 -13.73 -32.00
N LYS A 341 -37.22 -13.82 -32.88
CA LYS A 341 -37.02 -14.05 -34.33
C LYS A 341 -36.21 -12.94 -35.01
N ASP A 342 -36.28 -11.72 -34.48
CA ASP A 342 -35.49 -10.55 -34.93
C ASP A 342 -34.08 -10.50 -34.31
N GLY A 343 -33.68 -11.49 -33.51
CA GLY A 343 -32.39 -11.55 -32.80
C GLY A 343 -32.19 -10.45 -31.75
N LYS A 344 -33.23 -9.65 -31.45
CA LYS A 344 -33.14 -8.46 -30.61
C LYS A 344 -33.02 -8.76 -29.13
N TYR A 345 -33.65 -9.84 -28.69
CA TYR A 345 -33.83 -10.26 -27.30
C TYR A 345 -33.47 -11.73 -27.16
N PHE A 346 -32.90 -12.09 -26.01
CA PHE A 346 -32.67 -13.49 -25.68
C PHE A 346 -32.71 -13.69 -24.17
N GLY A 347 -33.07 -14.89 -23.76
CA GLY A 347 -33.02 -15.34 -22.39
C GLY A 347 -32.71 -16.83 -22.33
N TYR A 348 -32.35 -17.30 -21.16
CA TYR A 348 -32.03 -18.70 -20.92
C TYR A 348 -32.50 -19.13 -19.53
N ALA A 349 -32.53 -20.44 -19.32
CA ALA A 349 -32.69 -21.06 -18.02
C ALA A 349 -31.97 -22.41 -18.01
N GLN A 350 -31.79 -22.99 -16.83
CA GLN A 350 -31.44 -24.39 -16.68
C GLN A 350 -32.63 -25.12 -16.04
N THR A 351 -32.90 -26.35 -16.45
CA THR A 351 -34.00 -27.12 -15.83
C THR A 351 -33.63 -27.63 -14.44
N ASP A 352 -34.64 -27.69 -13.56
CA ASP A 352 -34.55 -28.41 -12.29
C ASP A 352 -34.52 -29.95 -12.49
N ILE A 353 -34.48 -30.70 -11.39
CA ILE A 353 -34.49 -32.18 -11.39
C ILE A 353 -35.75 -32.77 -12.07
N ASN A 354 -36.84 -32.01 -12.12
CA ASN A 354 -38.13 -32.40 -12.69
C ASN A 354 -38.33 -31.88 -14.12
N GLY A 355 -37.28 -31.35 -14.75
CA GLY A 355 -37.32 -30.80 -16.10
C GLY A 355 -38.01 -29.43 -16.22
N ASN A 356 -38.42 -28.79 -15.13
CA ASN A 356 -39.05 -27.47 -15.16
C ASN A 356 -38.01 -26.39 -15.45
N PHE A 357 -38.35 -25.42 -16.28
CA PHE A 357 -37.55 -24.21 -16.49
C PHE A 357 -38.39 -22.94 -16.39
N ARG A 358 -37.73 -21.83 -16.08
CA ARG A 358 -38.31 -20.48 -16.11
C ARG A 358 -37.26 -19.47 -16.56
N ILE A 359 -37.42 -18.95 -17.77
CA ILE A 359 -36.67 -17.82 -18.33
C ILE A 359 -37.40 -16.55 -17.92
N ASP A 360 -36.77 -15.64 -17.19
CA ASP A 360 -37.43 -14.46 -16.61
C ASP A 360 -36.69 -13.13 -16.85
N SER A 361 -35.68 -13.16 -17.70
CA SER A 361 -34.73 -12.06 -17.91
C SER A 361 -34.35 -12.00 -19.38
N GLY A 362 -34.21 -10.79 -19.93
CA GLY A 362 -33.80 -10.56 -21.33
C GLY A 362 -34.89 -10.70 -22.39
N LEU A 363 -36.14 -11.05 -22.04
CA LEU A 363 -37.24 -11.26 -22.97
C LEU A 363 -38.10 -9.99 -23.12
N GLY A 364 -38.02 -9.28 -24.25
CA GLY A 364 -38.98 -8.24 -24.62
C GLY A 364 -40.20 -8.78 -25.37
N THR A 365 -41.14 -7.90 -25.72
CA THR A 365 -42.31 -8.29 -26.54
C THR A 365 -41.89 -8.76 -27.93
N GLY A 366 -42.40 -9.91 -28.37
CA GLY A 366 -42.14 -10.48 -29.70
C GLY A 366 -42.33 -12.00 -29.77
N ASP A 367 -42.06 -12.55 -30.96
CA ASP A 367 -42.03 -13.99 -31.20
C ASP A 367 -40.66 -14.58 -30.90
N TYR A 368 -40.62 -15.67 -30.14
CA TYR A 368 -39.41 -16.38 -29.74
C TYR A 368 -39.32 -17.78 -30.35
N ILE A 369 -38.08 -18.16 -30.65
CA ILE A 369 -37.67 -19.53 -30.93
C ILE A 369 -37.03 -20.07 -29.65
N VAL A 370 -37.63 -21.09 -29.05
CA VAL A 370 -37.16 -21.76 -27.84
C VAL A 370 -36.57 -23.12 -28.19
N VAL A 371 -35.34 -23.34 -27.75
CA VAL A 371 -34.60 -24.59 -27.89
C VAL A 371 -34.02 -25.01 -26.54
N ALA A 372 -33.74 -26.29 -26.40
CA ALA A 372 -33.08 -26.86 -25.23
C ALA A 372 -32.01 -27.89 -25.66
N SER A 373 -30.98 -28.04 -24.83
CA SER A 373 -29.90 -29.01 -25.06
C SER A 373 -29.44 -29.68 -23.78
N LYS A 374 -28.92 -30.90 -23.93
CA LYS A 374 -28.34 -31.72 -22.85
C LYS A 374 -27.16 -32.51 -23.40
N GLY A 375 -25.94 -32.03 -23.15
CA GLY A 375 -24.73 -32.61 -23.77
C GLY A 375 -24.78 -32.46 -25.29
N THR A 376 -24.68 -33.58 -26.01
CA THR A 376 -24.82 -33.62 -27.48
C THR A 376 -26.28 -33.75 -27.97
N ALA A 377 -27.25 -33.88 -27.06
CA ALA A 377 -28.67 -33.97 -27.43
C ALA A 377 -29.30 -32.57 -27.54
N PHE A 378 -30.07 -32.34 -28.60
CA PHE A 378 -30.72 -31.06 -28.90
C PHE A 378 -32.21 -31.23 -29.20
N THR A 379 -32.96 -30.13 -29.14
CA THR A 379 -34.38 -30.06 -29.49
C THR A 379 -34.67 -30.55 -30.91
N MET A 380 -35.71 -31.38 -31.06
CA MET A 380 -36.09 -31.97 -32.36
C MET A 380 -36.70 -30.95 -33.33
N GLN A 381 -37.55 -30.05 -32.83
CA GLN A 381 -38.16 -28.95 -33.58
C GLN A 381 -38.23 -27.72 -32.66
N PRO A 382 -37.69 -26.55 -33.07
CA PRO A 382 -37.72 -25.36 -32.22
C PRO A 382 -39.14 -24.91 -31.91
N VAL A 383 -39.42 -24.63 -30.64
CA VAL A 383 -40.77 -24.27 -30.18
C VAL A 383 -40.97 -22.77 -30.36
N GLN A 384 -42.01 -22.37 -31.09
CA GLN A 384 -42.33 -20.95 -31.28
C GLN A 384 -43.32 -20.46 -30.23
N VAL A 385 -43.01 -19.34 -29.56
CA VAL A 385 -43.89 -18.73 -28.55
C VAL A 385 -43.94 -17.22 -28.69
N HIS A 386 -45.14 -16.65 -28.65
CA HIS A 386 -45.30 -15.20 -28.48
C HIS A 386 -45.17 -14.83 -27.00
N VAL A 387 -44.41 -13.77 -26.71
CA VAL A 387 -44.19 -13.25 -25.35
C VAL A 387 -44.44 -11.75 -25.36
N GLU A 388 -45.07 -11.26 -24.30
CA GLU A 388 -45.21 -9.83 -24.01
C GLU A 388 -44.34 -9.45 -22.80
N ALA A 389 -43.70 -8.28 -22.85
CA ALA A 389 -42.92 -7.73 -21.75
C ALA A 389 -43.75 -7.64 -20.45
N GLY A 390 -43.20 -8.11 -19.34
CA GLY A 390 -43.86 -8.14 -18.04
C GLY A 390 -44.93 -9.23 -17.84
N LYS A 391 -45.30 -10.01 -18.88
CA LYS A 391 -46.25 -11.13 -18.78
C LYS A 391 -45.54 -12.48 -18.82
N GLU A 392 -46.21 -13.53 -18.33
CA GLU A 392 -45.69 -14.90 -18.33
C GLU A 392 -46.42 -15.80 -19.34
N LYS A 393 -45.66 -16.41 -20.24
CA LYS A 393 -46.11 -17.53 -21.10
C LYS A 393 -45.78 -18.85 -20.41
N LYS A 394 -46.81 -19.46 -19.79
CA LYS A 394 -46.73 -20.74 -19.07
C LYS A 394 -46.85 -21.95 -19.99
N ASN A 395 -46.51 -23.11 -19.45
CA ASN A 395 -46.76 -24.45 -20.01
C ASN A 395 -46.07 -24.73 -21.36
N VAL A 396 -44.91 -24.13 -21.61
CA VAL A 396 -44.13 -24.39 -22.82
C VAL A 396 -43.43 -25.74 -22.73
N ILE A 397 -43.70 -26.66 -23.65
CA ILE A 397 -43.09 -28.00 -23.68
C ILE A 397 -42.04 -28.07 -24.78
N VAL A 398 -40.79 -28.37 -24.41
CA VAL A 398 -39.67 -28.53 -25.35
C VAL A 398 -39.20 -29.98 -25.35
N LYS A 399 -39.14 -30.63 -26.51
CA LYS A 399 -38.73 -32.05 -26.64
C LYS A 399 -37.33 -32.21 -27.21
N ILE A 400 -36.48 -32.97 -26.52
CA ILE A 400 -35.11 -33.33 -26.92
C ILE A 400 -35.07 -34.82 -27.33
N LYS A 401 -34.35 -35.15 -28.41
CA LYS A 401 -34.15 -36.55 -28.83
C LYS A 401 -33.18 -37.26 -27.89
N GLY A 402 -33.65 -38.31 -27.21
CA GLY A 402 -32.85 -39.11 -26.28
C GLY A 402 -33.71 -39.89 -25.30
N ASN A 403 -33.06 -40.73 -24.49
CA ASN A 403 -33.68 -41.58 -23.47
C ASN A 403 -33.05 -41.29 -22.09
N VAL A 404 -33.73 -41.72 -21.03
CA VAL A 404 -33.37 -41.49 -19.62
C VAL A 404 -31.87 -41.66 -19.32
N VAL A 405 -31.30 -40.64 -18.67
CA VAL A 405 -29.97 -40.70 -18.04
C VAL A 405 -30.13 -41.32 -16.65
N VAL A 406 -29.78 -42.60 -16.52
CA VAL A 406 -29.84 -43.32 -15.24
C VAL A 406 -28.45 -43.39 -14.61
N GLN A 407 -28.39 -43.26 -13.28
CA GLN A 407 -27.16 -43.34 -12.50
C GLN A 407 -27.08 -44.68 -11.77
N ALA A 408 -25.86 -45.16 -11.53
CA ALA A 408 -25.55 -46.22 -10.59
C ALA A 408 -24.44 -45.74 -9.63
N VAL A 409 -24.33 -46.35 -8.46
CA VAL A 409 -23.33 -45.98 -7.44
C VAL A 409 -22.37 -47.12 -7.22
N ILE A 410 -21.07 -46.85 -7.28
CA ILE A 410 -20.00 -47.80 -6.95
C ILE A 410 -19.30 -47.28 -5.70
N LYS A 411 -19.30 -48.06 -4.63
CA LYS A 411 -18.57 -47.79 -3.38
C LYS A 411 -17.42 -48.78 -3.24
N GLY A 412 -16.47 -48.50 -2.36
CA GLY A 412 -15.41 -49.44 -2.05
C GLY A 412 -14.25 -48.78 -1.33
N LYS A 413 -13.20 -49.54 -1.12
CA LYS A 413 -11.97 -49.13 -0.44
C LYS A 413 -10.75 -49.32 -1.34
N VAL A 414 -9.79 -48.41 -1.26
CA VAL A 414 -8.47 -48.55 -1.89
C VAL A 414 -7.42 -48.74 -0.81
N THR A 415 -6.70 -49.86 -0.84
CA THR A 415 -5.64 -50.20 0.11
C THR A 415 -4.32 -50.54 -0.61
N ASP A 416 -3.22 -50.65 0.13
CA ASP A 416 -1.99 -51.27 -0.36
C ASP A 416 -1.98 -52.80 -0.17
N LYS A 417 -0.92 -53.48 -0.65
CA LYS A 417 -0.73 -54.93 -0.46
C LYS A 417 -0.69 -55.38 1.01
N GLN A 418 -0.46 -54.46 1.94
CA GLN A 418 -0.42 -54.69 3.38
C GLN A 418 -1.77 -54.39 4.07
N GLY A 419 -2.79 -53.98 3.30
CA GLY A 419 -4.14 -53.67 3.79
C GLY A 419 -4.29 -52.26 4.37
N LYS A 420 -3.25 -51.42 4.32
CA LYS A 420 -3.31 -50.05 4.80
C LYS A 420 -4.15 -49.20 3.85
N PRO A 421 -5.05 -48.33 4.35
CA PRO A 421 -5.85 -47.46 3.50
C PRO A 421 -5.01 -46.43 2.75
N LEU A 422 -5.36 -46.20 1.47
CA LEU A 422 -4.70 -45.23 0.59
C LEU A 422 -5.60 -44.02 0.38
N ALA A 423 -5.43 -43.00 1.22
CA ALA A 423 -6.16 -41.73 1.12
C ALA A 423 -5.75 -40.90 -0.11
N GLY A 424 -6.71 -40.22 -0.74
CA GLY A 424 -6.50 -39.46 -1.96
C GLY A 424 -5.97 -40.29 -3.14
N ALA A 425 -6.40 -41.55 -3.26
CA ALA A 425 -6.32 -42.33 -4.48
C ALA A 425 -7.47 -41.92 -5.40
N GLU A 426 -7.18 -41.73 -6.69
CA GLU A 426 -8.19 -41.40 -7.70
C GLU A 426 -8.89 -42.69 -8.13
N VAL A 427 -10.22 -42.68 -8.16
CA VAL A 427 -11.02 -43.77 -8.71
C VAL A 427 -11.93 -43.21 -9.80
N SER A 428 -11.79 -43.71 -11.03
CA SER A 428 -12.46 -43.17 -12.22
C SER A 428 -13.07 -44.25 -13.09
N GLY A 429 -14.19 -43.91 -13.75
CA GLY A 429 -14.97 -44.82 -14.58
C GLY A 429 -16.34 -44.26 -14.91
N GLY A 430 -16.98 -44.75 -15.97
CA GLY A 430 -18.33 -44.31 -16.37
C GLY A 430 -18.49 -42.81 -16.65
N GLY A 431 -17.39 -42.13 -17.02
CA GLY A 431 -17.35 -40.68 -17.29
C GLY A 431 -17.18 -39.78 -16.06
N ASN A 432 -17.05 -40.35 -14.86
CA ASN A 432 -16.84 -39.60 -13.62
C ASN A 432 -15.55 -40.04 -12.89
N THR A 433 -15.11 -39.22 -11.95
CA THR A 433 -13.95 -39.45 -11.08
C THR A 433 -14.30 -39.06 -9.65
N THR A 434 -13.74 -39.79 -8.69
CA THR A 434 -13.80 -39.50 -7.25
C THR A 434 -12.42 -39.72 -6.62
N VAL A 435 -12.23 -39.32 -5.37
CA VAL A 435 -11.02 -39.59 -4.59
C VAL A 435 -11.37 -40.23 -3.26
N THR A 436 -10.47 -41.07 -2.74
CA THR A 436 -10.66 -41.70 -1.44
C THR A 436 -10.48 -40.74 -0.26
N ASP A 437 -11.25 -40.97 0.80
CA ASP A 437 -11.12 -40.31 2.10
C ASP A 437 -9.87 -40.79 2.89
N ALA A 438 -9.69 -40.31 4.12
CA ALA A 438 -8.56 -40.66 4.98
C ALA A 438 -8.48 -42.17 5.30
N ASP A 439 -9.63 -42.84 5.35
CA ASP A 439 -9.78 -44.27 5.60
C ASP A 439 -9.73 -45.10 4.31
N GLY A 440 -9.47 -44.47 3.16
CA GLY A 440 -9.34 -45.13 1.86
C GLY A 440 -10.68 -45.46 1.19
N ASN A 441 -11.83 -45.02 1.71
CA ASN A 441 -13.13 -45.31 1.11
C ASN A 441 -13.45 -44.32 -0.01
N TYR A 442 -14.22 -44.75 -1.01
CA TYR A 442 -14.72 -43.90 -2.07
C TYR A 442 -16.19 -44.16 -2.39
N MET A 443 -16.81 -43.19 -3.04
CA MET A 443 -18.11 -43.32 -3.71
C MET A 443 -18.03 -42.66 -5.10
N LEU A 444 -18.20 -43.46 -6.14
CA LEU A 444 -18.21 -43.06 -7.54
C LEU A 444 -19.63 -43.22 -8.08
N VAL A 445 -20.25 -42.12 -8.52
CA VAL A 445 -21.51 -42.17 -9.27
C VAL A 445 -21.16 -42.34 -10.75
N VAL A 446 -21.71 -43.34 -11.41
CA VAL A 446 -21.49 -43.61 -12.85
C VAL A 446 -22.77 -43.37 -13.63
N THR A 447 -22.63 -42.82 -14.84
CA THR A 447 -23.77 -42.41 -15.67
C THR A 447 -23.96 -43.37 -16.84
N LEU A 448 -25.14 -43.98 -16.96
CA LEU A 448 -25.49 -44.84 -18.08
C LEU A 448 -26.27 -44.02 -19.13
N TYR A 449 -25.65 -43.81 -20.29
CA TYR A 449 -26.26 -43.07 -21.40
C TYR A 449 -27.03 -44.02 -22.32
N GLY A 450 -28.37 -43.93 -22.31
CA GLY A 450 -29.24 -44.66 -23.24
C GLY A 450 -29.27 -46.19 -23.07
N LYS A 451 -28.84 -46.71 -21.91
CA LYS A 451 -28.84 -48.16 -21.59
C LYS A 451 -29.30 -48.38 -20.15
N SER A 452 -30.03 -49.47 -19.91
CA SER A 452 -30.42 -49.91 -18.56
C SER A 452 -29.31 -50.64 -17.80
N SER A 453 -28.31 -51.16 -18.51
CA SER A 453 -27.08 -51.73 -17.93
C SER A 453 -25.86 -51.53 -18.83
N SER A 454 -24.67 -51.56 -18.24
CA SER A 454 -23.40 -51.62 -18.98
C SER A 454 -22.32 -52.32 -18.16
N GLU A 455 -21.47 -53.10 -18.83
CA GLU A 455 -20.13 -53.36 -18.31
C GLU A 455 -19.27 -52.10 -18.48
N MET A 456 -18.41 -51.82 -17.51
CA MET A 456 -17.44 -50.71 -17.56
C MET A 456 -16.17 -51.04 -16.78
N GLU A 457 -15.07 -50.44 -17.22
CA GLU A 457 -13.78 -50.47 -16.52
C GLU A 457 -13.71 -49.33 -15.51
N ILE A 458 -13.41 -49.67 -14.25
CA ILE A 458 -13.12 -48.75 -13.17
C ILE A 458 -11.62 -48.84 -12.89
N THR A 459 -10.94 -47.69 -12.90
CA THR A 459 -9.50 -47.57 -12.63
C THR A 459 -9.29 -46.95 -11.25
N ALA A 460 -8.49 -47.60 -10.41
CA ALA A 460 -7.91 -46.97 -9.23
C ALA A 460 -6.43 -46.63 -9.49
N LEU A 461 -6.08 -45.36 -9.22
CA LEU A 461 -4.77 -44.78 -9.46
C LEU A 461 -4.28 -44.03 -8.20
N LYS A 462 -3.10 -44.39 -7.72
CA LYS A 462 -2.36 -43.61 -6.72
C LYS A 462 -0.93 -43.42 -7.21
N ARG A 463 -0.41 -42.19 -7.17
CA ARG A 463 1.01 -41.91 -7.51
C ARG A 463 1.93 -42.70 -6.60
N GLY A 464 2.98 -43.30 -7.17
CA GLY A 464 3.86 -44.24 -6.48
C GLY A 464 3.32 -45.67 -6.36
N TYR A 465 2.15 -45.98 -6.95
CA TYR A 465 1.57 -47.32 -7.01
C TYR A 465 1.24 -47.70 -8.46
N LYS A 466 1.28 -49.00 -8.75
CA LYS A 466 0.81 -49.57 -10.01
C LYS A 466 -0.72 -49.44 -10.06
N LYS A 467 -1.23 -48.75 -11.08
CA LYS A 467 -2.68 -48.60 -11.29
C LYS A 467 -3.35 -49.98 -11.45
N GLN A 468 -4.56 -50.12 -10.91
CA GLN A 468 -5.38 -51.32 -11.05
C GLN A 468 -6.65 -50.98 -11.80
N VAL A 469 -7.00 -51.77 -12.81
CA VAL A 469 -8.25 -51.66 -13.56
C VAL A 469 -9.09 -52.91 -13.25
N LYS A 470 -10.37 -52.73 -12.93
CA LYS A 470 -11.34 -53.81 -12.72
C LYS A 470 -12.58 -53.55 -13.55
N LYS A 471 -13.15 -54.61 -14.13
CA LYS A 471 -14.44 -54.56 -14.83
C LYS A 471 -15.58 -54.81 -13.85
N ILE A 472 -16.70 -54.11 -14.06
CA ILE A 472 -17.94 -54.34 -13.33
C ILE A 472 -19.14 -54.08 -14.25
N LYS A 473 -20.16 -54.95 -14.18
CA LYS A 473 -21.47 -54.73 -14.80
C LYS A 473 -22.36 -53.99 -13.80
N VAL A 474 -22.90 -52.85 -14.21
CA VAL A 474 -23.80 -52.05 -13.40
C VAL A 474 -25.12 -51.81 -14.13
N GLU A 475 -26.19 -51.69 -13.36
CA GLU A 475 -27.56 -51.52 -13.82
C GLU A 475 -28.18 -50.26 -13.20
N ALA A 476 -29.19 -49.70 -13.88
CA ALA A 476 -29.86 -48.46 -13.51
C ALA A 476 -30.34 -48.45 -12.04
N GLY A 477 -29.93 -47.45 -11.26
CA GLY A 477 -30.30 -47.30 -9.85
C GLY A 477 -29.58 -48.24 -8.88
N GLY A 478 -28.75 -49.17 -9.38
CA GLY A 478 -28.03 -50.12 -8.54
C GLY A 478 -26.90 -49.48 -7.70
N THR A 479 -26.63 -50.07 -6.54
CA THR A 479 -25.42 -49.78 -5.73
C THR A 479 -24.54 -51.02 -5.68
N TYR A 480 -23.25 -50.84 -5.98
CA TYR A 480 -22.26 -51.90 -6.13
C TYR A 480 -21.05 -51.65 -5.23
N THR A 481 -20.35 -52.71 -4.84
CA THR A 481 -19.09 -52.62 -4.08
C THR A 481 -17.92 -53.11 -4.92
N LEU A 482 -16.81 -52.39 -4.94
CA LEU A 482 -15.61 -52.72 -5.70
C LEU A 482 -14.35 -52.22 -4.98
N ASP A 483 -13.65 -53.09 -4.29
CA ASP A 483 -12.40 -52.72 -3.61
C ASP A 483 -11.19 -52.83 -4.54
N PHE A 484 -10.16 -52.03 -4.28
CA PHE A 484 -8.89 -52.04 -5.01
C PHE A 484 -7.72 -52.23 -4.06
N GLN A 485 -6.73 -53.01 -4.50
CA GLN A 485 -5.50 -53.23 -3.75
C GLN A 485 -4.32 -52.89 -4.66
N LEU A 486 -3.69 -51.75 -4.38
CA LEU A 486 -2.63 -51.20 -5.20
C LEU A 486 -1.26 -51.66 -4.72
N GLU A 487 -0.40 -52.01 -5.67
CA GLU A 487 0.98 -52.41 -5.39
C GLU A 487 1.90 -51.20 -5.46
N ALA A 488 2.66 -50.93 -4.39
CA ALA A 488 3.65 -49.85 -4.40
C ALA A 488 4.72 -50.12 -5.46
N LEU A 489 5.09 -49.09 -6.23
CA LEU A 489 6.18 -49.19 -7.19
C LEU A 489 7.52 -49.25 -6.44
N PRO A 490 8.47 -50.11 -6.84
CA PRO A 490 9.81 -50.12 -6.27
C PRO A 490 10.47 -48.75 -6.41
N SER A 491 10.81 -48.10 -5.30
CA SER A 491 11.44 -46.78 -5.33
C SER A 491 12.93 -46.87 -5.64
N GLY A 492 13.42 -45.92 -6.44
CA GLY A 492 14.84 -45.59 -6.48
C GLY A 492 15.15 -44.46 -5.49
N ILE A 493 16.41 -44.33 -5.11
CA ILE A 493 16.88 -43.25 -4.24
C ILE A 493 17.47 -42.15 -5.12
N LEU A 494 17.00 -40.91 -5.01
CA LEU A 494 17.60 -39.74 -5.66
C LEU A 494 18.29 -38.86 -4.63
N LYS A 495 19.57 -38.54 -4.83
CA LYS A 495 20.32 -37.62 -3.97
C LYS A 495 21.14 -36.63 -4.76
N GLY A 496 21.62 -35.59 -4.09
CA GLY A 496 22.52 -34.59 -4.64
C GLY A 496 22.74 -33.45 -3.66
N ARG A 497 23.43 -32.41 -4.13
CA ARG A 497 23.74 -31.22 -3.33
C ARG A 497 23.44 -29.97 -4.14
N VAL A 498 22.83 -28.95 -3.54
CA VAL A 498 22.53 -27.67 -4.21
C VAL A 498 23.48 -26.60 -3.69
N LEU A 499 24.26 -26.02 -4.60
CA LEU A 499 25.18 -24.93 -4.32
C LEU A 499 24.77 -23.69 -5.11
N GLY A 500 24.99 -22.52 -4.54
CA GLY A 500 24.80 -21.24 -5.22
C GLY A 500 26.14 -20.68 -5.68
N VAL A 501 26.16 -20.11 -6.87
CA VAL A 501 27.20 -19.13 -7.24
C VAL A 501 27.01 -17.94 -6.30
N SER A 502 27.84 -17.86 -5.26
CA SER A 502 27.92 -16.64 -4.49
C SER A 502 28.59 -15.60 -5.39
N ALA A 503 27.88 -14.51 -5.67
CA ALA A 503 28.59 -13.27 -5.89
C ALA A 503 29.39 -13.04 -4.61
N VAL A 504 30.71 -13.22 -4.66
CA VAL A 504 31.60 -13.01 -3.52
C VAL A 504 31.20 -11.69 -2.89
N ALA A 505 30.73 -11.72 -1.65
CA ALA A 505 30.24 -10.54 -0.96
C ALA A 505 31.40 -9.56 -0.91
N LYS A 506 31.37 -8.57 -1.81
CA LYS A 506 32.49 -7.70 -2.02
C LYS A 506 32.74 -6.94 -0.72
N LYS A 507 34.00 -6.85 -0.31
CA LYS A 507 34.36 -6.20 0.95
C LYS A 507 33.95 -4.73 0.88
N LYS A 508 33.51 -4.16 2.01
CA LYS A 508 33.15 -2.74 2.04
C LYS A 508 34.40 -1.89 2.16
N ALA A 509 34.58 -0.96 1.23
CA ALA A 509 35.60 0.08 1.33
C ALA A 509 34.98 1.35 1.93
N GLN A 510 35.75 2.07 2.75
CA GLN A 510 35.40 3.40 3.23
C GLN A 510 36.02 4.44 2.29
N LEU A 511 35.23 5.43 1.87
CA LEU A 511 35.69 6.52 0.99
C LEU A 511 35.53 7.86 1.72
N LEU A 512 36.63 8.43 2.17
CA LEU A 512 36.66 9.73 2.82
C LEU A 512 36.80 10.85 1.78
N LEU A 513 36.02 11.93 1.93
CA LEU A 513 36.21 13.19 1.19
C LEU A 513 36.42 14.35 2.18
N VAL A 514 37.43 15.17 1.89
CA VAL A 514 37.82 16.38 2.64
C VAL A 514 37.95 17.55 1.68
N LEU A 515 37.64 18.76 2.15
CA LEU A 515 37.87 20.01 1.44
C LEU A 515 38.95 20.80 2.18
N SER A 516 39.91 21.41 1.48
CA SER A 516 40.95 22.25 2.10
C SER A 516 40.40 23.53 2.73
N SER A 517 39.19 23.96 2.34
CA SER A 517 38.40 24.99 3.01
C SER A 517 36.91 24.72 2.77
N THR A 518 36.06 25.19 3.69
CA THR A 518 34.60 25.19 3.56
C THR A 518 34.03 26.55 3.14
N ASN A 519 34.85 27.61 3.08
CA ASN A 519 34.46 28.95 2.66
C ASN A 519 35.58 29.62 1.84
N VAL A 520 35.30 30.09 0.62
CA VAL A 520 36.27 30.77 -0.26
C VAL A 520 35.64 31.86 -1.13
N GLN A 521 36.48 32.65 -1.82
CA GLN A 521 36.00 33.61 -2.82
C GLN A 521 35.88 32.97 -4.22
N VAL A 522 35.04 33.54 -5.09
CA VAL A 522 34.97 33.19 -6.52
C VAL A 522 36.35 33.42 -7.14
N GLY A 523 36.89 32.39 -7.79
CA GLY A 523 38.24 32.42 -8.37
C GLY A 523 39.38 31.98 -7.42
N SER A 524 39.15 31.82 -6.11
CA SER A 524 40.08 31.12 -5.22
C SER A 524 40.17 29.64 -5.62
N SER A 525 41.33 28.98 -5.46
CA SER A 525 41.42 27.52 -5.64
C SER A 525 41.26 26.80 -4.29
N ILE A 526 40.56 25.67 -4.27
CA ILE A 526 40.57 24.72 -3.16
C ILE A 526 41.03 23.35 -3.63
N THR A 527 41.54 22.54 -2.71
CA THR A 527 41.82 21.13 -2.94
C THR A 527 40.68 20.28 -2.38
N ILE A 528 40.07 19.47 -3.23
CA ILE A 528 39.18 18.37 -2.85
C ILE A 528 40.06 17.11 -2.80
N SER A 529 40.22 16.52 -1.62
CA SER A 529 41.06 15.33 -1.44
C SER A 529 40.32 14.24 -0.68
N GLY A 530 40.90 13.05 -0.66
CA GLY A 530 40.30 11.93 0.05
C GLY A 530 41.12 10.66 0.01
N GLN A 531 40.61 9.65 0.69
CA GLN A 531 41.26 8.35 0.81
C GLN A 531 40.22 7.23 0.78
N LEU A 532 40.51 6.20 -0.02
CA LEU A 532 39.83 4.93 -0.06
C LEU A 532 40.58 3.95 0.87
N THR A 533 39.85 3.35 1.81
CA THR A 533 40.40 2.41 2.79
C THR A 533 39.65 1.07 2.70
N PRO A 534 40.36 -0.06 2.48
CA PRO A 534 41.79 -0.17 2.20
C PRO A 534 42.17 0.43 0.83
N ALA A 535 43.45 0.75 0.65
CA ALA A 535 43.94 1.33 -0.58
C ALA A 535 43.73 0.39 -1.79
N ARG A 536 43.16 0.93 -2.88
CA ARG A 536 42.94 0.22 -4.15
C ARG A 536 43.32 1.09 -5.35
N PRO A 537 43.74 0.48 -6.48
CA PRO A 537 43.92 1.20 -7.74
C PRO A 537 42.57 1.57 -8.37
N GLY A 538 42.61 2.40 -9.42
CA GLY A 538 41.42 2.80 -10.19
C GLY A 538 41.17 4.30 -10.15
N LYS A 539 39.92 4.72 -10.37
CA LYS A 539 39.51 6.14 -10.38
C LYS A 539 38.36 6.40 -9.41
N VAL A 540 38.37 7.57 -8.79
CA VAL A 540 37.27 8.13 -8.00
C VAL A 540 36.61 9.25 -8.80
N THR A 541 35.30 9.19 -8.97
CA THR A 541 34.54 10.27 -9.59
C THR A 541 33.98 11.20 -8.53
N ILE A 542 34.34 12.48 -8.62
CA ILE A 542 33.86 13.56 -7.77
C ILE A 542 32.62 14.16 -8.43
N TYR A 543 31.52 14.23 -7.69
CA TYR A 543 30.28 14.89 -8.10
C TYR A 543 30.08 16.17 -7.29
N TYR A 544 29.47 17.18 -7.92
CA TYR A 544 29.03 18.40 -7.24
C TYR A 544 27.55 18.69 -7.49
N SER A 545 26.92 19.39 -6.55
CA SER A 545 25.59 19.98 -6.67
C SER A 545 25.72 21.47 -6.34
N PHE A 546 25.10 22.35 -7.11
CA PHE A 546 25.13 23.80 -6.91
C PHE A 546 23.75 24.30 -6.51
N ASN A 547 23.65 24.97 -5.36
CA ASN A 547 22.40 25.52 -4.80
C ASN A 547 21.21 24.52 -4.77
N GLY A 548 21.49 23.21 -4.62
CA GLY A 548 20.48 22.17 -4.56
C GLY A 548 20.07 21.56 -5.90
N SER A 549 20.77 21.87 -7.00
CA SER A 549 20.63 21.15 -8.27
C SER A 549 20.89 19.64 -8.12
N SER A 550 20.45 18.84 -9.10
CA SER A 550 20.95 17.48 -9.28
C SER A 550 22.49 17.45 -9.30
N TYR A 551 23.06 16.34 -8.81
CA TYR A 551 24.51 16.14 -8.84
C TYR A 551 25.02 15.94 -10.26
N THR A 552 26.01 16.72 -10.66
CA THR A 552 26.74 16.62 -11.92
C THR A 552 28.18 16.15 -11.65
N GLU A 553 28.76 15.45 -12.62
CA GLU A 553 30.17 15.04 -12.54
C GLU A 553 31.09 16.25 -12.62
N LEU A 554 32.08 16.32 -11.73
CA LEU A 554 33.11 17.37 -11.72
C LEU A 554 34.39 16.89 -12.40
N ALA A 555 34.88 15.71 -11.98
CA ALA A 555 36.13 15.12 -12.44
C ALA A 555 36.22 13.64 -12.04
N SER A 556 36.99 12.86 -12.79
CA SER A 556 37.37 11.49 -12.44
C SER A 556 38.89 11.40 -12.24
N VAL A 557 39.33 11.07 -11.03
CA VAL A 557 40.71 11.20 -10.55
C VAL A 557 41.29 9.83 -10.26
N SER A 558 42.49 9.53 -10.78
CA SER A 558 43.20 8.28 -10.49
C SER A 558 43.66 8.21 -9.04
N LEU A 559 43.50 7.04 -8.41
CA LEU A 559 43.97 6.76 -7.05
C LEU A 559 45.48 6.45 -7.07
N SER A 560 46.23 7.16 -6.24
CA SER A 560 47.64 6.85 -5.93
C SER A 560 47.74 6.40 -4.47
N ASN A 561 48.12 5.13 -4.26
CA ASN A 561 48.10 4.47 -2.95
C ASN A 561 46.79 4.72 -2.16
N GLY A 562 45.64 4.55 -2.82
CA GLY A 562 44.31 4.79 -2.24
C GLY A 562 43.94 6.25 -1.98
N LYS A 563 44.81 7.22 -2.26
CA LYS A 563 44.53 8.67 -2.10
C LYS A 563 44.19 9.32 -3.45
N TYR A 564 43.35 10.35 -3.40
CA TYR A 564 43.04 11.20 -4.57
C TYR A 564 43.03 12.68 -4.17
N SER A 565 43.27 13.55 -5.15
CA SER A 565 43.32 15.01 -4.97
C SER A 565 42.93 15.71 -6.27
N TYR A 566 42.15 16.79 -6.17
CA TYR A 566 41.67 17.59 -7.30
C TYR A 566 41.62 19.07 -6.91
N GLN A 567 42.21 19.96 -7.72
CA GLN A 567 42.04 21.39 -7.54
C GLN A 567 40.75 21.88 -8.19
N PHE A 568 39.87 22.48 -7.38
CA PHE A 568 38.61 23.05 -7.82
C PHE A 568 38.62 24.58 -7.62
N LYS A 569 38.36 25.31 -8.70
CA LYS A 569 38.27 26.78 -8.72
C LYS A 569 36.84 27.20 -9.09
N PRO A 570 35.98 27.57 -8.12
CA PRO A 570 34.60 27.94 -8.39
C PRO A 570 34.51 29.25 -9.19
N ASN A 571 33.67 29.22 -10.22
CA ASN A 571 33.41 30.34 -11.13
C ASN A 571 32.10 31.11 -10.82
N LYS A 572 31.28 30.62 -9.88
CA LYS A 572 30.03 31.23 -9.43
C LYS A 572 29.98 31.27 -7.90
N ASN A 573 29.34 32.28 -7.34
CA ASN A 573 29.07 32.35 -5.90
C ASN A 573 27.81 31.54 -5.56
N GLY A 574 27.80 30.91 -4.38
CA GLY A 574 26.72 30.02 -3.96
C GLY A 574 27.23 28.84 -3.13
N VAL A 575 26.36 27.87 -2.89
CA VAL A 575 26.65 26.68 -2.09
C VAL A 575 26.91 25.49 -3.01
N TYR A 576 28.13 24.95 -2.93
CA TYR A 576 28.52 23.72 -3.61
C TYR A 576 28.53 22.56 -2.62
N LYS A 577 27.90 21.44 -2.97
CA LYS A 577 27.94 20.18 -2.21
C LYS A 577 28.69 19.13 -3.00
N PHE A 578 29.72 18.53 -2.42
CA PHE A 578 30.55 17.52 -3.06
C PHE A 578 30.35 16.15 -2.44
N LYS A 579 30.40 15.10 -3.27
CA LYS A 579 30.56 13.70 -2.85
C LYS A 579 31.50 12.99 -3.82
N ALA A 580 32.28 12.04 -3.32
CA ALA A 580 33.06 11.13 -4.15
C ALA A 580 32.36 9.78 -4.25
N VAL A 581 32.50 9.13 -5.41
CA VAL A 581 32.07 7.75 -5.64
C VAL A 581 33.23 6.98 -6.27
N TRP A 582 33.56 5.84 -5.67
CA TRP A 582 34.46 4.85 -6.25
C TRP A 582 33.64 3.65 -6.71
N PRO A 583 33.72 3.22 -7.98
CA PRO A 583 32.78 2.26 -8.59
C PRO A 583 32.84 0.82 -8.04
N GLY A 584 33.82 0.51 -7.18
CA GLY A 584 34.16 -0.87 -6.81
C GLY A 584 35.23 -1.45 -7.73
N ASP A 585 35.82 -2.56 -7.31
CA ASP A 585 36.71 -3.41 -8.14
C ASP A 585 36.19 -4.87 -8.15
N SER A 586 37.02 -5.86 -8.47
CA SER A 586 36.62 -7.28 -8.40
C SER A 586 36.33 -7.76 -6.97
N GLU A 587 36.92 -7.14 -5.94
CA GLU A 587 36.88 -7.56 -4.54
C GLU A 587 36.00 -6.67 -3.63
N TYR A 588 35.78 -5.39 -3.95
CA TYR A 588 35.12 -4.40 -3.07
C TYR A 588 33.90 -3.72 -3.72
N GLU A 589 32.89 -3.43 -2.89
CA GLU A 589 31.65 -2.75 -3.30
C GLU A 589 31.91 -1.28 -3.70
N GLN A 590 30.95 -0.69 -4.43
CA GLN A 590 30.96 0.75 -4.69
C GLN A 590 30.95 1.53 -3.37
N ALA A 591 31.98 2.34 -3.14
CA ALA A 591 32.07 3.22 -1.97
C ALA A 591 31.61 4.63 -2.34
N THR A 592 30.92 5.31 -1.42
CA THR A 592 30.48 6.71 -1.57
C THR A 592 30.82 7.48 -0.31
N SER A 593 31.35 8.69 -0.46
CA SER A 593 31.71 9.54 0.68
C SER A 593 30.49 10.24 1.27
N ASP A 594 30.64 10.69 2.52
CA ASP A 594 29.80 11.76 3.06
C ASP A 594 29.83 12.99 2.16
N ILE A 595 28.74 13.78 2.22
CA ILE A 595 28.63 15.05 1.51
C ILE A 595 29.37 16.13 2.28
N LYS A 596 30.29 16.85 1.63
CA LYS A 596 30.92 18.06 2.17
C LYS A 596 30.42 19.31 1.45
N THR A 597 30.36 20.44 2.16
CA THR A 597 29.77 21.69 1.65
C THR A 597 30.83 22.80 1.60
N LEU A 598 30.83 23.56 0.51
CA LEU A 598 31.66 24.74 0.27
C LEU A 598 30.75 25.95 -0.01
N THR A 599 30.95 27.05 0.71
CA THR A 599 30.32 28.34 0.42
C THR A 599 31.28 29.21 -0.37
N VAL A 600 30.83 29.77 -1.50
CA VAL A 600 31.64 30.64 -2.36
C VAL A 600 31.04 32.04 -2.43
N ILE A 601 31.85 33.06 -2.14
CA ILE A 601 31.44 34.48 -2.09
C ILE A 601 32.18 35.33 -3.13
N LYS A 602 31.62 36.46 -3.60
CA LYS A 602 32.26 37.30 -4.64
C LYS A 602 33.19 38.35 -4.00
N ALA A 603 34.35 38.62 -4.62
CA ALA A 603 35.22 39.77 -4.32
C ALA A 603 34.78 41.02 -5.13
N ALA A 604 34.91 42.23 -4.57
CA ALA A 604 34.28 43.42 -5.15
C ALA A 604 34.97 44.75 -4.82
N GLU A 605 35.10 45.63 -5.81
CA GLU A 605 35.32 47.08 -5.63
C GLU A 605 34.13 47.77 -4.94
N LYS A 606 34.38 48.88 -4.26
CA LYS A 606 33.36 49.67 -3.54
C LYS A 606 32.41 50.41 -4.49
N VAL A 607 31.18 50.66 -4.04
CA VAL A 607 30.15 51.46 -4.73
C VAL A 607 29.31 52.24 -3.72
N THR A 608 28.70 53.34 -4.12
CA THR A 608 27.63 53.98 -3.34
C THR A 608 26.29 53.34 -3.74
N PRO A 609 25.55 52.69 -2.83
CA PRO A 609 24.29 52.05 -3.16
C PRO A 609 23.09 52.97 -2.98
N THR A 610 22.08 52.84 -3.83
CA THR A 610 20.74 53.37 -3.56
C THR A 610 20.02 52.46 -2.58
N VAL A 611 19.43 53.05 -1.54
CA VAL A 611 18.73 52.33 -0.46
C VAL A 611 17.26 52.72 -0.46
N SER A 612 16.37 51.78 -0.76
CA SER A 612 14.92 52.00 -0.69
C SER A 612 14.32 51.19 0.47
N ILE A 613 13.26 51.70 1.08
CA ILE A 613 12.49 51.00 2.12
C ILE A 613 10.99 51.14 1.91
N SER A 614 10.25 50.15 2.39
CA SER A 614 8.80 50.14 2.56
C SER A 614 8.46 49.53 3.92
N LEU A 615 7.30 49.89 4.46
CA LEU A 615 6.76 49.28 5.67
C LEU A 615 5.66 48.29 5.28
N SER A 616 5.67 47.12 5.91
CA SER A 616 4.65 46.08 5.73
C SER A 616 3.22 46.53 6.06
N LYS A 617 3.08 47.59 6.88
CA LYS A 617 1.83 48.32 7.07
C LYS A 617 2.13 49.81 7.27
N THR A 618 1.23 50.69 6.81
CA THR A 618 1.21 52.14 7.11
C THR A 618 0.33 52.48 8.32
N THR A 619 -0.52 51.53 8.74
CA THR A 619 -1.24 51.54 10.02
C THR A 619 -0.99 50.23 10.77
N ALA A 620 -0.87 50.30 12.09
CA ALA A 620 -0.44 49.20 12.95
C ALA A 620 -1.21 49.24 14.28
N THR A 621 -0.97 48.27 15.14
CA THR A 621 -1.58 48.18 16.48
C THR A 621 -0.53 47.88 17.57
N VAL A 622 -0.68 48.32 18.83
CA VAL A 622 0.32 48.13 19.89
C VAL A 622 0.57 46.63 20.11
N GLY A 623 1.84 46.24 20.01
CA GLY A 623 2.26 44.84 19.99
C GLY A 623 2.42 44.22 18.59
N ASP A 624 1.88 44.85 17.53
CA ASP A 624 2.17 44.47 16.14
C ASP A 624 3.68 44.51 15.90
N SER A 625 4.12 43.56 15.08
CA SER A 625 5.46 43.61 14.50
C SER A 625 5.39 44.28 13.13
N ILE A 626 6.02 45.45 13.00
CA ILE A 626 6.16 46.15 11.74
C ILE A 626 7.49 45.75 11.10
N THR A 627 7.37 45.03 10.00
CA THR A 627 8.48 44.65 9.14
C THR A 627 8.80 45.79 8.19
N VAL A 628 9.99 46.36 8.35
CA VAL A 628 10.66 47.23 7.39
C VAL A 628 11.27 46.33 6.33
N SER A 629 10.90 46.48 5.06
CA SER A 629 11.51 45.74 3.95
C SER A 629 12.16 46.73 3.00
N GLY A 630 13.43 46.53 2.68
CA GLY A 630 14.16 47.42 1.81
C GLY A 630 15.11 46.70 0.86
N SER A 631 15.66 47.45 -0.08
CA SER A 631 16.65 46.95 -1.04
C SER A 631 17.85 47.88 -1.16
N ILE A 632 19.00 47.27 -1.42
CA ILE A 632 20.30 47.89 -1.65
C ILE A 632 20.67 47.60 -3.10
N THR A 633 20.71 48.62 -3.95
CA THR A 633 20.99 48.48 -5.38
C THR A 633 22.16 49.36 -5.79
N PRO A 634 23.22 48.83 -6.43
CA PRO A 634 23.46 47.42 -6.75
C PRO A 634 23.91 46.61 -5.52
N PHE A 635 23.51 45.32 -5.44
CA PHE A 635 23.97 44.46 -4.35
C PHE A 635 25.31 43.76 -4.65
N LYS A 636 26.36 44.05 -3.88
CA LYS A 636 27.70 43.46 -4.00
C LYS A 636 28.08 42.42 -2.93
N GLY A 637 27.22 42.11 -1.96
CA GLY A 637 27.44 41.04 -0.96
C GLY A 637 27.00 41.40 0.47
N PRO A 638 27.01 40.43 1.42
CA PRO A 638 26.50 40.60 2.78
C PRO A 638 26.91 41.94 3.43
N THR A 639 25.91 42.73 3.82
CA THR A 639 26.12 44.12 4.27
C THR A 639 25.23 44.49 5.43
N LYS A 640 25.84 45.12 6.43
CA LYS A 640 25.18 45.66 7.62
C LYS A 640 24.28 46.84 7.23
N VAL A 641 23.05 46.84 7.71
CA VAL A 641 22.05 47.90 7.52
C VAL A 641 21.60 48.35 8.90
N ILE A 642 21.65 49.65 9.16
CA ILE A 642 21.19 50.25 10.41
C ILE A 642 19.80 50.82 10.18
N ILE A 643 18.79 50.20 10.76
CA ILE A 643 17.39 50.65 10.74
C ILE A 643 17.19 51.58 11.93
N VAL A 644 16.94 52.86 11.67
CA VAL A 644 16.64 53.87 12.68
C VAL A 644 15.12 54.04 12.76
N VAL A 645 14.56 53.72 13.91
CA VAL A 645 13.13 53.80 14.22
C VAL A 645 12.94 54.91 15.25
N MET A 646 12.18 55.93 14.89
CA MET A 646 11.83 57.07 15.75
C MET A 646 10.37 56.93 16.17
N GLY A 647 10.14 56.62 17.45
CA GLY A 647 8.82 56.58 18.07
C GLY A 647 8.70 57.55 19.24
N PRO A 648 7.58 57.57 19.97
CA PRO A 648 7.36 58.47 21.11
C PRO A 648 8.42 58.39 22.22
N GLY A 649 9.06 57.22 22.39
CA GLY A 649 10.16 57.00 23.33
C GLY A 649 11.56 57.28 22.77
N GLY A 650 11.67 58.10 21.73
CA GLY A 650 12.94 58.49 21.10
C GLY A 650 13.44 57.54 19.98
N PRO A 651 14.59 57.86 19.37
CA PRO A 651 15.20 57.04 18.32
C PRO A 651 15.83 55.76 18.88
N LYS A 652 15.54 54.62 18.24
CA LYS A 652 16.25 53.34 18.45
C LYS A 652 16.85 52.86 17.14
N GLN A 653 18.08 52.35 17.22
CA GLN A 653 18.79 51.80 16.06
C GLN A 653 18.85 50.28 16.17
N TYR A 654 18.66 49.59 15.05
CA TYR A 654 18.72 48.14 14.95
C TYR A 654 19.57 47.73 13.77
N GLU A 655 20.39 46.70 13.93
CA GLU A 655 21.34 46.28 12.92
C GLU A 655 20.89 44.97 12.27
N VAL A 656 20.78 44.96 10.94
CA VAL A 656 20.40 43.77 10.17
C VAL A 656 21.37 43.55 9.01
N THR A 657 21.75 42.30 8.75
CA THR A 657 22.65 41.99 7.63
C THR A 657 21.85 41.60 6.39
N SER A 658 21.84 42.46 5.36
CA SER A 658 21.33 42.11 4.04
C SER A 658 22.27 41.11 3.37
N THR A 659 21.84 39.86 3.17
CA THR A 659 22.66 38.81 2.54
C THR A 659 22.40 38.62 1.04
N ASN A 660 21.30 39.19 0.52
CA ASN A 660 20.85 39.03 -0.88
C ASN A 660 20.42 40.35 -1.56
N GLY A 661 20.76 41.51 -1.00
CA GLY A 661 20.36 42.82 -1.53
C GLY A 661 18.99 43.29 -1.10
N LYS A 662 18.20 42.42 -0.47
CA LYS A 662 17.03 42.82 0.31
C LYS A 662 17.38 42.71 1.79
N PHE A 663 16.84 43.61 2.60
CA PHE A 663 16.85 43.49 4.05
C PHE A 663 15.44 43.54 4.54
N SER A 664 15.19 42.83 5.63
CA SER A 664 13.92 42.86 6.33
C SER A 664 14.20 42.87 7.82
N TYR A 665 13.63 43.84 8.53
CA TYR A 665 13.73 43.91 9.98
C TYR A 665 12.37 44.20 10.59
N SER A 666 11.97 43.35 11.53
CA SER A 666 10.68 43.44 12.20
C SER A 666 10.87 43.96 13.62
N PHE A 667 10.38 45.16 13.90
CA PHE A 667 10.34 45.72 15.25
C PHE A 667 8.91 45.71 15.78
N LYS A 668 8.73 45.64 17.10
CA LYS A 668 7.40 45.79 17.71
C LYS A 668 7.11 47.25 18.02
N VAL A 669 5.94 47.73 17.63
CA VAL A 669 5.45 49.05 18.02
C VAL A 669 4.87 48.98 19.44
N GLY A 670 5.58 49.56 20.40
CA GLY A 670 5.27 49.43 21.83
C GLY A 670 4.37 50.51 22.42
N ALA A 671 4.04 51.55 21.65
CA ALA A 671 3.22 52.67 22.10
C ALA A 671 2.41 53.27 20.94
N LYS A 672 1.20 53.75 21.25
CA LYS A 672 0.33 54.52 20.35
C LYS A 672 1.07 55.77 19.86
N GLY A 673 0.90 56.10 18.58
CA GLY A 673 1.46 57.31 17.99
C GLY A 673 1.96 57.13 16.57
N VAL A 674 2.65 58.16 16.08
CA VAL A 674 3.29 58.21 14.75
C VAL A 674 4.74 57.76 14.90
N TRP A 675 5.14 56.74 14.14
CA TRP A 675 6.51 56.21 14.13
C TRP A 675 7.14 56.41 12.76
N LYS A 676 8.35 56.98 12.71
CA LYS A 676 9.13 57.20 11.48
C LYS A 676 10.29 56.22 11.40
N VAL A 677 10.64 55.76 10.20
CA VAL A 677 11.70 54.76 9.98
C VAL A 677 12.58 55.14 8.78
N LYS A 678 13.90 54.98 8.90
CA LYS A 678 14.86 55.02 7.78
C LYS A 678 15.93 53.94 7.91
N ALA A 679 16.56 53.58 6.79
CA ALA A 679 17.71 52.67 6.75
C ALA A 679 18.99 53.41 6.35
N LEU A 680 20.11 53.04 6.96
CA LEU A 680 21.45 53.53 6.64
C LEU A 680 22.41 52.37 6.36
N ILE A 681 23.30 52.56 5.39
CA ILE A 681 24.41 51.66 5.09
C ILE A 681 25.70 52.35 5.58
N PRO A 682 26.44 51.77 6.53
CA PRO A 682 27.74 52.27 6.95
C PRO A 682 28.81 51.95 5.90
N VAL A 683 29.94 52.67 5.95
CA VAL A 683 31.10 52.40 5.10
C VAL A 683 31.62 50.99 5.37
N SER A 684 32.00 50.27 4.31
CA SER A 684 32.52 48.89 4.41
C SER A 684 33.57 48.61 3.33
N GLU A 685 34.06 47.37 3.27
CA GLU A 685 34.90 46.87 2.18
C GLU A 685 34.19 46.88 0.81
N ARG A 686 32.85 46.91 0.78
CA ARG A 686 32.03 46.81 -0.45
C ARG A 686 31.24 48.07 -0.80
N TYR A 687 31.07 48.98 0.15
CA TYR A 687 30.16 50.12 -0.01
C TYR A 687 30.64 51.42 0.65
N ASN A 688 30.28 52.53 0.01
CA ASN A 688 30.27 53.87 0.61
C ASN A 688 29.00 54.07 1.44
N LYS A 689 28.99 55.09 2.30
CA LYS A 689 27.84 55.44 3.16
C LYS A 689 26.64 55.85 2.30
N ALA A 690 25.45 55.35 2.65
CA ALA A 690 24.18 55.73 2.01
C ALA A 690 23.00 55.65 2.99
N SER A 691 21.87 56.29 2.66
CA SER A 691 20.65 56.26 3.48
C SER A 691 19.39 56.33 2.62
N SER A 692 18.29 55.76 3.12
CA SER A 692 16.95 55.85 2.51
C SER A 692 16.22 57.12 2.93
N ASN A 693 15.13 57.43 2.22
CA ASN A 693 14.08 58.33 2.69
C ASN A 693 13.41 57.77 3.96
N GLU A 694 12.71 58.64 4.70
CA GLU A 694 11.91 58.27 5.88
C GLU A 694 10.50 57.82 5.48
N VAL A 695 10.01 56.75 6.10
CA VAL A 695 8.65 56.21 5.92
C VAL A 695 7.95 56.12 7.28
N THR A 696 6.64 56.41 7.31
CA THR A 696 5.87 56.62 8.55
C THR A 696 4.78 55.55 8.73
N VAL A 697 4.49 55.16 9.98
CA VAL A 697 3.41 54.25 10.37
C VAL A 697 2.66 54.76 11.61
N ASN A 698 1.32 54.66 11.61
CA ASN A 698 0.44 55.10 12.70
C ASN A 698 -0.09 53.91 13.53
N VAL A 699 -0.01 53.96 14.86
CA VAL A 699 -0.22 52.78 15.75
C VAL A 699 -1.48 52.89 16.65
N GLN A 700 -2.30 51.82 16.69
CA GLN A 700 -3.54 51.57 17.47
C GLN A 700 -3.37 50.40 18.48
N GLU A 701 -4.22 49.36 18.64
CA GLU A 701 -4.11 48.27 19.67
C GLU A 701 -4.57 46.84 19.19
N ALA A 702 -3.96 45.72 19.66
CA ALA A 702 -3.89 44.41 18.92
C ALA A 702 -4.26 43.10 19.69
N ALA A 703 -4.58 41.99 18.96
CA ALA A 703 -4.91 40.63 19.52
C ALA A 703 -4.38 39.42 18.67
N GLN A 704 -4.21 38.19 19.24
CA GLN A 704 -3.39 37.09 18.63
C GLN A 704 -3.87 35.60 18.84
N LYS A 705 -3.37 34.61 18.04
CA LYS A 705 -3.62 33.12 18.06
C LYS A 705 -2.34 32.30 18.43
N LYS A 706 -2.45 31.08 19.04
CA LYS A 706 -1.33 30.36 19.74
C LYS A 706 -1.16 28.82 19.49
N LYS A 707 -0.03 28.18 19.92
CA LYS A 707 0.47 26.79 19.60
C LYS A 707 0.62 25.80 20.78
N CYS A 708 0.39 24.48 20.60
CA CYS A 708 0.50 23.42 21.63
C CYS A 708 1.94 23.07 22.14
N ILE A 709 2.64 24.03 22.75
CA ILE A 709 4.09 24.01 23.01
C ILE A 709 4.64 22.91 23.93
N ILE A 710 4.01 22.60 25.08
CA ILE A 710 4.57 21.59 26.02
C ILE A 710 4.65 20.21 25.35
N ALA A 711 3.60 19.83 24.61
CA ALA A 711 3.56 18.55 23.91
C ALA A 711 4.60 18.50 22.78
N THR A 712 4.75 19.58 22.00
CA THR A 712 5.79 19.69 20.97
C THR A 712 7.19 19.44 21.52
N VAL A 713 7.57 20.10 22.62
CA VAL A 713 8.90 19.95 23.24
C VAL A 713 9.09 18.54 23.82
N THR A 714 8.04 17.97 24.42
CA THR A 714 8.08 16.66 25.08
C THR A 714 8.18 15.50 24.09
N PHE A 715 7.43 15.55 22.99
CA PHE A 715 7.45 14.52 21.93
C PHE A 715 8.48 14.82 20.83
N GLY A 716 9.13 15.99 20.86
CA GLY A 716 10.25 16.36 19.99
C GLY A 716 9.87 16.77 18.56
N SER A 717 8.57 16.93 18.26
CA SER A 717 8.10 17.31 16.92
C SER A 717 6.67 17.84 16.94
N GLU A 718 6.42 18.94 16.22
CA GLU A 718 5.06 19.47 15.96
C GLU A 718 4.20 18.52 15.12
N VAL A 719 4.80 17.56 14.40
CA VAL A 719 4.10 16.55 13.58
C VAL A 719 4.10 15.15 14.21
N SER A 720 4.49 15.03 15.48
CA SER A 720 4.36 13.77 16.23
C SER A 720 2.88 13.32 16.33
N PRO A 721 2.56 12.02 16.34
CA PRO A 721 1.19 11.52 16.42
C PRO A 721 0.40 12.08 17.61
N GLU A 722 1.06 12.25 18.76
CA GLU A 722 0.48 12.80 19.98
C GLU A 722 0.13 14.30 19.85
N VAL A 723 1.02 15.11 19.26
CA VAL A 723 0.76 16.54 19.01
C VAL A 723 -0.28 16.73 17.89
N ASN A 724 -0.27 15.86 16.86
CA ASN A 724 -1.31 15.83 15.83
C ASN A 724 -2.68 15.53 16.44
N PHE A 725 -2.76 14.55 17.35
CA PHE A 725 -4.00 14.23 18.05
C PHE A 725 -4.50 15.40 18.91
N LEU A 726 -3.64 16.05 19.69
CA LEU A 726 -4.02 17.23 20.49
C LEU A 726 -4.50 18.40 19.61
N ARG A 727 -3.85 18.63 18.47
CA ARG A 727 -4.31 19.63 17.49
C ARG A 727 -5.66 19.25 16.89
N GLY A 728 -5.85 18.00 16.48
CA GLY A 728 -7.14 17.50 15.98
C GLY A 728 -8.26 17.61 17.01
N PHE A 729 -7.99 17.30 18.28
CA PHE A 729 -8.95 17.47 19.39
C PHE A 729 -9.34 18.95 19.57
N ARG A 730 -8.37 19.86 19.54
CA ARG A 730 -8.64 21.30 19.60
C ARG A 730 -9.43 21.78 18.37
N ASP A 731 -8.88 21.54 17.19
CA ASP A 731 -9.31 22.19 15.95
C ASP A 731 -10.65 21.61 15.46
N ASN A 732 -10.81 20.28 15.49
CA ASN A 732 -11.95 19.58 14.86
C ASN A 732 -13.08 19.19 15.84
N LEU A 733 -12.96 19.52 17.13
CA LEU A 733 -13.98 19.24 18.15
C LEU A 733 -14.28 20.49 18.97
N ILE A 734 -13.27 21.02 19.68
CA ILE A 734 -13.46 22.17 20.57
C ILE A 734 -13.72 23.48 19.80
N LEU A 735 -12.93 23.78 18.76
CA LEU A 735 -13.05 25.06 18.04
C LEU A 735 -14.20 25.11 17.01
N GLU A 736 -14.80 23.97 16.66
CA GLU A 736 -15.98 23.89 15.79
C GLU A 736 -17.26 24.43 16.46
N THR A 737 -17.33 24.41 17.80
CA THR A 737 -18.52 24.79 18.57
C THR A 737 -18.39 26.14 19.26
N PHE A 738 -19.51 26.83 19.48
CA PHE A 738 -19.58 28.08 20.24
C PHE A 738 -19.18 27.85 21.70
N SER A 739 -19.74 26.82 22.36
CA SER A 739 -19.34 26.44 23.73
C SER A 739 -17.84 26.16 23.85
N GLY A 740 -17.31 25.32 22.96
CA GLY A 740 -15.89 24.97 22.92
C GLY A 740 -14.97 26.15 22.59
N ARG A 741 -15.34 27.03 21.64
CA ARG A 741 -14.59 28.28 21.37
C ARG A 741 -14.53 29.18 22.60
N ARG A 742 -15.62 29.32 23.36
CA ARG A 742 -15.67 30.18 24.55
C ARG A 742 -14.90 29.59 25.73
N PHE A 743 -15.01 28.29 25.98
CA PHE A 743 -14.10 27.58 26.88
C PHE A 743 -12.63 27.81 26.49
N TYR A 744 -12.32 27.65 25.19
CA TYR A 744 -10.95 27.76 24.70
C TYR A 744 -10.35 29.16 24.88
N VAL A 745 -11.13 30.25 24.83
CA VAL A 745 -10.63 31.63 25.12
C VAL A 745 -10.00 31.72 26.52
N ALA A 746 -10.67 31.15 27.52
CA ALA A 746 -10.17 31.17 28.90
C ALA A 746 -9.09 30.11 29.15
N PHE A 747 -9.27 28.89 28.62
CA PHE A 747 -8.26 27.84 28.70
C PHE A 747 -6.94 28.25 28.04
N ASP A 748 -6.98 28.91 26.88
CA ASP A 748 -5.81 29.44 26.17
C ASP A 748 -5.09 30.48 27.03
N THR A 749 -5.82 31.47 27.57
CA THR A 749 -5.24 32.49 28.46
C THR A 749 -4.56 31.86 29.68
N PHE A 750 -5.21 30.89 30.33
CA PHE A 750 -4.64 30.15 31.45
C PHE A 750 -3.43 29.30 31.05
N TYR A 751 -3.52 28.53 29.97
CA TYR A 751 -2.45 27.63 29.54
C TYR A 751 -1.18 28.41 29.17
N TYR A 752 -1.27 29.48 28.37
CA TYR A 752 -0.07 30.22 27.94
C TYR A 752 0.56 31.12 28.99
N SER A 753 -0.13 31.42 30.11
CA SER A 753 0.46 32.23 31.19
C SER A 753 1.64 31.52 31.88
N TRP A 754 1.65 30.18 31.91
CA TRP A 754 2.69 29.37 32.55
C TRP A 754 3.34 28.32 31.63
N SER A 755 2.66 27.87 30.57
CA SER A 755 3.20 26.78 29.72
C SER A 755 4.42 27.18 28.90
N THR A 756 4.60 28.48 28.59
CA THR A 756 5.75 28.93 27.77
C THR A 756 7.08 28.82 28.53
N PRO A 757 7.23 29.38 29.75
CA PRO A 757 8.40 29.11 30.60
C PRO A 757 8.64 27.61 30.84
N VAL A 758 7.57 26.84 31.12
CA VAL A 758 7.69 25.39 31.38
C VAL A 758 8.17 24.61 30.16
N ALA A 759 7.66 24.92 28.95
CA ALA A 759 8.12 24.28 27.72
C ALA A 759 9.60 24.57 27.45
N MET A 760 10.05 25.81 27.61
CA MET A 760 11.47 26.18 27.47
C MET A 760 12.35 25.44 28.49
N TYR A 761 11.89 25.29 29.73
CA TYR A 761 12.61 24.56 30.77
C TYR A 761 12.75 23.06 30.46
N ILE A 762 11.68 22.42 29.97
CA ILE A 762 11.70 21.01 29.54
C ILE A 762 12.62 20.80 28.32
N GLU A 763 12.72 21.80 27.44
CA GLU A 763 13.58 21.72 26.25
C GLU A 763 15.06 21.58 26.62
N GLY A 764 15.52 22.36 27.60
CA GLY A 764 16.89 22.33 28.11
C GLY A 764 17.24 21.12 28.99
N HIS A 765 16.27 20.32 29.45
CA HIS A 765 16.48 19.22 30.39
C HIS A 765 15.92 17.88 29.85
N PRO A 766 16.70 17.13 29.05
CA PRO A 766 16.22 15.93 28.35
C PRO A 766 15.58 14.86 29.24
N TYR A 767 16.05 14.69 30.48
CA TYR A 767 15.50 13.71 31.43
C TYR A 767 14.04 14.04 31.84
N LEU A 768 13.68 15.33 31.93
CA LEU A 768 12.30 15.73 32.24
C LEU A 768 11.31 15.30 31.16
N LYS A 769 11.74 15.16 29.90
CA LYS A 769 10.87 14.69 28.81
C LYS A 769 10.30 13.29 29.09
N GLY A 770 11.05 12.42 29.78
CA GLY A 770 10.54 11.11 30.22
C GLY A 770 9.42 11.23 31.26
N MET A 771 9.62 12.08 32.27
CA MET A 771 8.62 12.33 33.33
C MET A 771 7.37 13.02 32.78
N VAL A 772 7.53 14.00 31.89
CA VAL A 772 6.41 14.71 31.25
C VAL A 772 5.65 13.79 30.29
N LYS A 773 6.32 12.85 29.58
CA LYS A 773 5.62 11.79 28.82
C LYS A 773 4.75 10.92 29.73
N LEU A 774 5.28 10.48 30.88
CA LEU A 774 4.51 9.70 31.86
C LEU A 774 3.27 10.46 32.34
N LEU A 775 3.37 11.79 32.53
CA LEU A 775 2.23 12.63 32.88
C LEU A 775 1.28 12.92 31.70
N LEU A 776 1.75 12.94 30.44
CA LEU A 776 0.91 13.23 29.27
C LEU A 776 0.19 12.01 28.69
N TYR A 777 0.72 10.79 28.83
CA TYR A 777 0.06 9.59 28.28
C TYR A 777 -1.34 9.32 28.88
N PRO A 778 -1.59 9.46 30.20
CA PRO A 778 -2.93 9.32 30.76
C PRO A 778 -3.90 10.40 30.24
N LEU A 779 -3.46 11.66 30.13
CA LEU A 779 -4.21 12.77 29.52
C LEU A 779 -4.62 12.44 28.07
N LEU A 780 -3.67 11.98 27.25
CA LEU A 780 -3.93 11.54 25.88
C LEU A 780 -4.94 10.37 25.84
N GLY A 781 -4.86 9.44 26.80
CA GLY A 781 -5.84 8.36 26.97
C GLY A 781 -7.25 8.87 27.28
N VAL A 782 -7.38 9.76 28.27
CA VAL A 782 -8.66 10.40 28.64
C VAL A 782 -9.29 11.12 27.45
N LEU A 783 -8.50 11.90 26.71
CA LEU A 783 -8.98 12.63 25.53
C LEU A 783 -9.37 11.67 24.39
N LYS A 784 -8.66 10.55 24.19
CA LYS A 784 -9.05 9.51 23.22
C LYS A 784 -10.37 8.83 23.57
N ILE A 785 -10.57 8.48 24.84
CA ILE A 785 -11.86 7.94 25.35
C ILE A 785 -12.98 8.94 25.13
N THR A 786 -12.72 10.22 25.42
CA THR A 786 -13.67 11.32 25.19
C THR A 786 -14.08 11.40 23.72
N VAL A 787 -13.12 11.44 22.78
CA VAL A 787 -13.37 11.44 21.34
C VAL A 787 -14.17 10.20 20.91
N MET A 788 -13.79 9.01 21.36
CA MET A 788 -14.49 7.76 21.04
C MET A 788 -15.97 7.77 21.48
N ALA A 789 -16.27 8.40 22.62
CA ALA A 789 -17.63 8.50 23.14
C ALA A 789 -18.52 9.56 22.44
N VAL A 790 -17.93 10.65 21.92
CA VAL A 790 -18.71 11.77 21.35
C VAL A 790 -18.75 11.80 19.82
N MET A 791 -17.72 11.30 19.13
CA MET A 791 -17.66 11.34 17.66
C MET A 791 -18.81 10.64 16.93
N PRO A 792 -19.42 9.53 17.41
CA PRO A 792 -20.52 8.88 16.70
C PRO A 792 -21.76 9.76 16.45
N TRP A 793 -21.94 10.83 17.23
CA TRP A 793 -23.10 11.72 17.17
C TRP A 793 -22.74 13.21 17.09
N PHE A 794 -21.45 13.55 17.06
CA PHE A 794 -20.96 14.93 16.91
C PHE A 794 -21.52 15.63 15.65
N ASN A 795 -21.63 14.90 14.54
CA ASN A 795 -22.20 15.41 13.29
C ASN A 795 -23.71 15.74 13.37
N MET A 796 -24.43 15.21 14.37
CA MET A 796 -25.86 15.44 14.56
C MET A 796 -26.15 16.57 15.55
N ALA A 797 -25.33 16.69 16.61
CA ALA A 797 -25.53 17.68 17.67
C ALA A 797 -24.19 18.18 18.25
N PRO A 798 -23.44 19.00 17.51
CA PRO A 798 -22.04 19.31 17.85
C PRO A 798 -21.89 20.05 19.19
N GLU A 799 -22.75 21.03 19.52
CA GLU A 799 -22.71 21.71 20.83
C GLU A 799 -22.92 20.73 22.00
N ILE A 800 -23.92 19.86 21.89
CA ILE A 800 -24.24 18.88 22.94
C ILE A 800 -23.08 17.90 23.09
N ALA A 801 -22.52 17.42 21.97
CA ALA A 801 -21.36 16.54 21.95
C ALA A 801 -20.10 17.20 22.56
N THR A 802 -19.85 18.50 22.33
CA THR A 802 -18.74 19.22 23.01
C THR A 802 -18.99 19.42 24.50
N ILE A 803 -20.22 19.72 24.93
CA ILE A 803 -20.56 19.82 26.35
C ILE A 803 -20.38 18.46 27.05
N THR A 804 -20.82 17.38 26.40
CA THR A 804 -20.59 16.01 26.89
C THR A 804 -19.11 15.63 26.87
N ALA A 805 -18.32 16.06 25.88
CA ALA A 805 -16.88 15.90 25.87
C ALA A 805 -16.23 16.60 27.07
N GLY A 806 -16.69 17.82 27.39
CA GLY A 806 -16.30 18.56 28.58
C GLY A 806 -16.58 17.78 29.87
N PHE A 807 -17.78 17.20 30.01
CA PHE A 807 -18.16 16.38 31.17
C PHE A 807 -17.29 15.12 31.33
N ILE A 808 -17.12 14.35 30.25
CA ILE A 808 -16.34 13.09 30.26
C ILE A 808 -14.87 13.39 30.56
N ALA A 809 -14.26 14.34 29.85
CA ALA A 809 -12.86 14.68 30.04
C ALA A 809 -12.58 15.22 31.44
N SER A 810 -13.38 16.18 31.92
CA SER A 810 -13.20 16.76 33.27
C SER A 810 -13.36 15.72 34.38
N SER A 811 -14.37 14.85 34.31
CA SER A 811 -14.58 13.78 35.29
C SER A 811 -13.42 12.80 35.33
N LEU A 812 -12.95 12.33 34.16
CA LEU A 812 -11.82 11.42 34.06
C LEU A 812 -10.50 12.07 34.51
N LEU A 813 -10.27 13.36 34.23
CA LEU A 813 -9.11 14.09 34.74
C LEU A 813 -9.13 14.23 36.27
N GLY A 814 -10.31 14.42 36.87
CA GLY A 814 -10.50 14.36 38.32
C GLY A 814 -10.07 13.03 38.92
N LEU A 815 -10.45 11.90 38.29
CA LEU A 815 -10.08 10.56 38.74
C LEU A 815 -8.60 10.21 38.50
N VAL A 816 -8.01 10.66 37.39
CA VAL A 816 -6.63 10.30 37.01
C VAL A 816 -5.58 11.16 37.70
N TYR A 817 -5.83 12.46 37.91
CA TYR A 817 -4.83 13.39 38.45
C TYR A 817 -5.14 13.90 39.86
N VAL A 818 -6.40 14.22 40.16
CA VAL A 818 -6.75 14.86 41.46
C VAL A 818 -7.00 13.82 42.55
N LEU A 819 -7.70 12.74 42.24
CA LEU A 819 -8.01 11.68 43.21
C LEU A 819 -6.74 11.02 43.82
N PRO A 820 -5.68 10.66 43.07
CA PRO A 820 -4.47 10.07 43.68
C PRO A 820 -3.76 11.04 44.64
N ILE A 821 -3.76 12.34 44.34
CA ILE A 821 -3.19 13.37 45.22
C ILE A 821 -4.07 13.53 46.47
N ALA A 822 -5.39 13.59 46.31
CA ALA A 822 -6.33 13.67 47.43
C ALA A 822 -6.22 12.45 48.36
N LEU A 823 -6.09 11.24 47.80
CA LEU A 823 -5.84 10.00 48.52
C LEU A 823 -4.50 10.04 49.28
N LEU A 824 -3.42 10.47 48.64
CA LEU A 824 -2.11 10.60 49.28
C LEU A 824 -2.15 11.59 50.46
N VAL A 825 -2.79 12.75 50.28
CA VAL A 825 -2.98 13.74 51.36
C VAL A 825 -3.85 13.19 52.48
N HIS A 826 -4.90 12.42 52.17
CA HIS A 826 -5.72 11.76 53.17
C HIS A 826 -4.89 10.74 53.98
N LEU A 827 -4.16 9.84 53.32
CA LEU A 827 -3.30 8.83 53.95
C LEU A 827 -2.21 9.45 54.83
N ILE A 828 -1.57 10.53 54.38
CA ILE A 828 -0.59 11.28 55.18
C ILE A 828 -1.26 11.87 56.43
N ARG A 829 -2.45 12.46 56.30
CA ARG A 829 -3.20 12.99 57.46
C ARG A 829 -3.67 11.88 58.41
N ALA A 830 -4.02 10.70 57.89
CA ALA A 830 -4.40 9.54 58.70
C ALA A 830 -3.23 9.06 59.55
N LYS A 831 -2.03 8.95 58.96
CA LYS A 831 -0.77 8.63 59.67
C LYS A 831 -0.49 9.55 60.86
N TYR A 832 -0.90 10.82 60.80
CA TYR A 832 -0.73 11.80 61.89
C TYR A 832 -2.00 12.03 62.74
N GLY A 833 -3.02 11.16 62.65
CA GLY A 833 -4.25 11.28 63.44
C GLY A 833 -5.13 12.51 63.11
N LYS A 834 -4.88 13.15 61.96
CA LYS A 834 -5.52 14.41 61.53
C LYS A 834 -6.44 14.25 60.31
N ALA A 835 -6.66 13.02 59.83
CA ALA A 835 -7.66 12.76 58.79
C ALA A 835 -9.07 13.00 59.35
N LYS A 836 -9.87 13.78 58.60
CA LYS A 836 -11.30 13.92 58.82
C LYS A 836 -12.00 13.43 57.54
N PRO A 837 -13.08 12.64 57.65
CA PRO A 837 -13.81 12.17 56.48
C PRO A 837 -14.40 13.36 55.71
N VAL A 838 -14.53 13.21 54.39
CA VAL A 838 -15.19 14.18 53.51
C VAL A 838 -16.65 14.35 53.97
N PRO A 839 -17.08 15.56 54.36
CA PRO A 839 -18.47 15.75 54.74
C PRO A 839 -19.38 15.58 53.52
N GLY A 840 -20.45 14.79 53.62
CA GLY A 840 -21.39 14.56 52.52
C GLY A 840 -22.04 15.85 51.97
N LYS A 841 -22.08 16.93 52.75
CA LYS A 841 -22.47 18.27 52.30
C LYS A 841 -21.54 18.80 51.19
N VAL A 842 -20.24 18.54 51.26
CA VAL A 842 -19.25 18.98 50.25
C VAL A 842 -19.48 18.29 48.91
N VAL A 843 -19.80 16.99 48.91
CA VAL A 843 -20.18 16.25 47.69
C VAL A 843 -21.45 16.85 47.07
N LYS A 844 -22.49 17.09 47.88
CA LYS A 844 -23.74 17.73 47.42
C LYS A 844 -23.49 19.13 46.85
N THR A 845 -22.70 19.97 47.53
CA THR A 845 -22.36 21.33 47.05
C THR A 845 -21.63 21.30 45.71
N ASN A 846 -20.68 20.37 45.50
CA ASN A 846 -20.02 20.21 44.20
C ASN A 846 -21.00 19.71 43.11
N GLY A 847 -21.93 18.82 43.47
CA GLY A 847 -23.02 18.38 42.58
C GLY A 847 -23.92 19.53 42.12
N TYR A 848 -24.37 20.38 43.06
CA TYR A 848 -25.14 21.57 42.74
C TYR A 848 -24.34 22.58 41.90
N LEU A 849 -23.05 22.78 42.19
CA LEU A 849 -22.20 23.70 41.42
C LEU A 849 -22.01 23.23 39.97
N SER A 850 -21.80 21.92 39.76
CA SER A 850 -21.75 21.32 38.41
C SER A 850 -23.08 21.47 37.68
N LEU A 851 -24.20 21.17 38.34
CA LEU A 851 -25.52 21.31 37.73
C LEU A 851 -25.88 22.77 37.37
N ILE A 852 -25.62 23.72 38.27
CA ILE A 852 -25.88 25.15 38.05
C ILE A 852 -24.99 25.68 36.92
N SER A 853 -23.71 25.30 36.88
CA SER A 853 -22.81 25.71 35.79
C SER A 853 -23.17 25.06 34.45
N LEU A 854 -23.69 23.83 34.42
CA LEU A 854 -24.24 23.22 33.21
C LEU A 854 -25.49 23.95 32.70
N ILE A 855 -26.42 24.31 33.58
CA ILE A 855 -27.63 25.08 33.23
C ILE A 855 -27.22 26.46 32.70
N ALA A 856 -26.32 27.16 33.40
CA ALA A 856 -25.80 28.46 32.96
C ALA A 856 -25.05 28.37 31.61
N LEU A 857 -24.36 27.27 31.34
CA LEU A 857 -23.72 27.00 30.06
C LEU A 857 -24.74 26.77 28.95
N GLY A 858 -25.78 25.98 29.21
CA GLY A 858 -26.90 25.76 28.29
C GLY A 858 -27.60 27.08 27.93
N ILE A 859 -27.94 27.89 28.94
CA ILE A 859 -28.52 29.24 28.73
C ILE A 859 -27.55 30.11 27.92
N GLY A 860 -26.26 30.16 28.29
CA GLY A 860 -25.24 30.94 27.60
C GLY A 860 -25.07 30.59 26.12
N VAL A 861 -25.15 29.30 25.78
CA VAL A 861 -25.13 28.80 24.39
C VAL A 861 -26.43 29.17 23.66
N LEU A 862 -27.60 28.97 24.28
CA LEU A 862 -28.91 29.29 23.68
C LEU A 862 -29.05 30.78 23.33
N ILE A 863 -28.57 31.69 24.19
CA ILE A 863 -28.61 33.14 23.95
C ILE A 863 -27.33 33.69 23.29
N LEU A 864 -26.39 32.81 22.91
CA LEU A 864 -25.08 33.14 22.32
C LEU A 864 -24.25 34.17 23.12
N ASN A 865 -24.41 34.23 24.45
CA ASN A 865 -23.71 35.20 25.30
C ASN A 865 -22.24 34.77 25.54
N PRO A 866 -21.23 35.53 25.08
CA PRO A 866 -19.83 35.14 25.20
C PRO A 866 -19.33 35.04 26.64
N TRP A 867 -19.71 35.98 27.49
CA TRP A 867 -19.22 36.09 28.88
C TRP A 867 -19.78 34.98 29.75
N LEU A 868 -21.10 34.79 29.69
CA LEU A 868 -21.79 33.73 30.45
C LEU A 868 -21.26 32.35 30.04
N THR A 869 -21.11 32.09 28.74
CA THR A 869 -20.57 30.81 28.22
C THR A 869 -19.11 30.57 28.61
N THR A 870 -18.28 31.62 28.61
CA THR A 870 -16.87 31.51 29.03
C THR A 870 -16.76 31.20 30.53
N LEU A 871 -17.51 31.91 31.38
CA LEU A 871 -17.48 31.69 32.83
C LEU A 871 -18.09 30.34 33.22
N SER A 872 -19.25 30.00 32.68
CA SER A 872 -19.96 28.75 33.01
C SER A 872 -19.20 27.51 32.54
N SER A 873 -18.58 27.51 31.36
CA SER A 873 -17.78 26.38 30.87
C SER A 873 -16.54 26.10 31.73
N LEU A 874 -15.85 27.14 32.22
CA LEU A 874 -14.77 26.98 33.20
C LEU A 874 -15.26 26.40 34.52
N LEU A 875 -16.34 26.96 35.08
CA LEU A 875 -16.92 26.50 36.34
C LEU A 875 -17.43 25.06 36.23
N PHE A 876 -17.99 24.68 35.08
CA PHE A 876 -18.43 23.31 34.80
C PHE A 876 -17.25 22.33 34.76
N VAL A 877 -16.17 22.65 34.04
CA VAL A 877 -14.96 21.80 33.99
C VAL A 877 -14.31 21.65 35.37
N LEU A 878 -14.13 22.76 36.11
CA LEU A 878 -13.50 22.74 37.44
C LEU A 878 -14.35 22.03 38.50
N SER A 879 -15.66 22.27 38.50
CA SER A 879 -16.58 21.61 39.43
C SER A 879 -16.71 20.12 39.15
N ASN A 880 -16.66 19.66 37.90
CA ASN A 880 -16.64 18.23 37.57
C ASN A 880 -15.34 17.52 37.97
N ILE A 881 -14.18 18.14 37.76
CA ILE A 881 -12.88 17.63 38.25
C ILE A 881 -12.91 17.44 39.78
N SER A 882 -13.44 18.44 40.50
CA SER A 882 -13.61 18.39 41.96
C SER A 882 -14.66 17.36 42.38
N LEU A 883 -15.82 17.32 41.73
CA LEU A 883 -16.91 16.39 42.03
C LEU A 883 -16.48 14.94 41.86
N ALA A 884 -15.86 14.58 40.73
CA ALA A 884 -15.44 13.21 40.45
C ALA A 884 -14.41 12.70 41.48
N SER A 885 -13.44 13.53 41.87
CA SER A 885 -12.43 13.18 42.88
C SER A 885 -13.01 13.12 44.30
N VAL A 886 -13.77 14.14 44.72
CA VAL A 886 -14.33 14.24 46.08
C VAL A 886 -15.44 13.21 46.32
N ALA A 887 -16.32 12.95 45.34
CA ALA A 887 -17.36 11.91 45.46
C ALA A 887 -16.75 10.51 45.55
N THR A 888 -15.68 10.23 44.81
CA THR A 888 -14.98 8.95 44.87
C THR A 888 -14.27 8.76 46.21
N LEU A 889 -13.58 9.79 46.72
CA LEU A 889 -12.95 9.75 48.04
C LEU A 889 -13.99 9.50 49.16
N TYR A 890 -15.11 10.24 49.14
CA TYR A 890 -16.23 10.04 50.07
C TYR A 890 -16.81 8.61 50.02
N PHE A 891 -16.91 8.02 48.82
CA PHE A 891 -17.40 6.64 48.65
C PHE A 891 -16.42 5.61 49.24
N LEU A 892 -15.11 5.78 49.02
CA LEU A 892 -14.06 4.91 49.55
C LEU A 892 -14.01 4.94 51.08
N GLU A 893 -14.08 6.14 51.67
CA GLU A 893 -14.19 6.33 53.13
C GLU A 893 -15.45 5.69 53.69
N ARG A 894 -16.63 5.93 53.08
CA ARG A 894 -17.92 5.38 53.56
C ARG A 894 -17.96 3.85 53.51
N LYS A 895 -17.29 3.22 52.53
CA LYS A 895 -17.14 1.76 52.46
C LYS A 895 -16.02 1.20 53.35
N LYS A 896 -15.32 2.03 54.13
CA LYS A 896 -14.17 1.64 54.98
C LYS A 896 -13.05 0.95 54.20
N ILE A 897 -12.93 1.21 52.88
CA ILE A 897 -11.87 0.68 52.01
C ILE A 897 -10.53 1.35 52.36
N ILE A 898 -10.60 2.58 52.84
CA ILE A 898 -9.46 3.38 53.29
C ILE A 898 -9.82 3.86 54.70
N LYS A 899 -8.94 3.55 55.66
CA LYS A 899 -9.05 3.82 57.09
C LYS A 899 -7.75 4.38 57.62
#